data_AF-A0A7X9RX19-F1
#
_entry.id   AF-A0A7X9RX19-F1
#
_cell.length_a   1.000
_cell.length_b   1.000
_cell.length_c   1.000
_cell.angle_alpha   90.00
_cell.angle_beta   90.00
_cell.angle_gamma   90.00
#
_symmetry.space_group_name_H-M   'P 1'
#
loop_
_entity.id
_entity.type
_entity.pdbx_description
1 polymer ?
#
loop_
_entity_poly.entity_id
_entity_poly.type
_entity_poly.pdbx_seq_one_letter_code
_entity_poly.pdbx_strand_id
1 'polypeptide(L)'
;MKTSTIEISQLENPFLGLQPFSRDKAHLYFGREKHVEEVVNKLMEHRFSAVLGRSGIGKSSFIFCGIFPLLENRLDHVTYIFTPGTHGPLKKLINEVFKEESEDARLTIFQSLLVDVTSFFEFYNNLNQTAVPVMYVDQFEELFSYDLRTNNMDLEIVKFVELIVLLATSPVSNFHILLTMRSDFIGHCADYPTLTQCINQSQFLIPQMSMEEKTEAIIKPLEWIGVGITDELIHLILEDLGNKQDQLPSMQHAMMRTFEHWRNEQIYSEPIKPNNYLAVGGIKESLSIHANEVYNTLNDEQKVVCEKVFRCITTINKEGKGVRNPSSLQRIIEITGIDDITILKEVIDTFRKKERAFLQPREHVEIYEQSVIDITHESLMRSWALLKEWTLKETESIKRYLKLAEDAEEYQKGNRSRLRQPELQITLNWREEQQPTYEWGVRHNASYERTMEFLSFSEKEEIKELERTKRIQKRRTKISRILVVIFLFLGLGGILLGTHAYQKSKQAEQKKEEAEASKIKAEESQRIAEGNRKIAEEEKVKAQVEKQKAEKEKIRAERATILARMQKKKALDAMVQAEASFKEANLQKEKATVAMFQATKAQKRAETANLRANRLQNLSTARAMALNSYQVDDDEIRYLLAKQAMIGYINNDGDGFEAEFYAAFHNAVRHYEGDEYNQMGQSKGMVREFIHHNQKIWVAMSTNSLIELSENGSVANKVEGVVRGMVRPAHNNRIDFFNYSNALVHFDIASATSNTKIKSLADESVLGVYRLGKEEYIVLDANGSILKWYQKNGRYVNTEVENEKVGQLGELTASLFDEETQHIFISTRKGEVMELSNDAESVITSFSVGNHHIWSMSKKGNKLWVGTETGEIMCWVKNGDSWTNTFKTDNHKARVNHIAVHPTQDNLVATAGFDGYIRLWDINQPQKEKLLITEDVWLTALTFSNDGQSLITGDKLGRIKKWSLTIEDQLAKLSQVNHDILSTEDWDKYVSDEIEYDSTFYHFK
;
A
#
# COMPACT_ATOMS: atom_id res chain seq x y z
N MET A 1 -22.58 -71.98 18.79
CA MET A 1 -21.34 -71.92 19.60
C MET A 1 -20.18 -72.55 18.84
N LYS A 2 -19.40 -71.71 18.15
CA LYS A 2 -17.98 -71.93 17.84
C LYS A 2 -17.36 -70.55 18.05
N THR A 3 -16.95 -70.28 19.28
CA THR A 3 -16.22 -69.08 19.68
C THR A 3 -14.85 -69.19 19.03
N SER A 4 -14.70 -68.60 17.85
CA SER A 4 -13.39 -68.28 17.29
C SER A 4 -12.76 -67.26 18.23
N THR A 5 -11.80 -67.71 19.02
CA THR A 5 -10.86 -66.89 19.78
C THR A 5 -10.10 -66.00 18.81
N ILE A 6 -10.63 -64.81 18.51
CA ILE A 6 -9.84 -63.71 17.96
C ILE A 6 -8.91 -63.30 19.11
N GLU A 7 -7.60 -63.34 18.87
CA GLU A 7 -6.65 -62.81 19.84
C GLU A 7 -6.96 -61.32 20.07
N ILE A 8 -7.03 -60.88 21.33
CA ILE A 8 -7.33 -59.47 21.71
C ILE A 8 -6.34 -58.49 21.02
N SER A 9 -5.13 -58.95 20.71
CA SER A 9 -4.11 -58.22 19.94
C SER A 9 -4.53 -57.91 18.50
N GLN A 10 -5.48 -58.66 17.92
CA GLN A 10 -5.95 -58.51 16.54
C GLN A 10 -7.25 -57.67 16.44
N LEU A 11 -7.83 -57.23 17.56
CA LEU A 11 -9.00 -56.36 17.56
C LEU A 11 -8.63 -54.95 17.09
N GLU A 12 -9.29 -54.49 16.03
CA GLU A 12 -9.18 -53.13 15.53
C GLU A 12 -9.87 -52.17 16.52
N ASN A 13 -9.24 -51.02 16.80
CA ASN A 13 -9.82 -50.03 17.72
C ASN A 13 -11.04 -49.37 17.06
N PRO A 14 -12.24 -49.43 17.67
CA PRO A 14 -13.46 -48.89 17.06
C PRO A 14 -13.53 -47.36 17.17
N PHE A 15 -12.68 -46.75 18.00
CA PHE A 15 -12.60 -45.30 18.17
C PHE A 15 -11.43 -44.75 17.36
N LEU A 16 -11.73 -43.82 16.43
CA LEU A 16 -10.75 -43.29 15.47
C LEU A 16 -9.96 -42.08 16.00
N GLY A 17 -10.20 -41.70 17.26
CA GLY A 17 -9.55 -40.54 17.88
C GLY A 17 -9.94 -39.21 17.24
N LEU A 18 -8.95 -38.45 16.78
CA LEU A 18 -9.18 -37.17 16.09
C LEU A 18 -9.44 -37.34 14.59
N GLN A 19 -9.35 -38.56 14.06
CA GLN A 19 -9.63 -38.80 12.66
C GLN A 19 -11.13 -38.67 12.39
N PRO A 20 -11.53 -37.95 11.32
CA PRO A 20 -12.93 -37.93 10.91
C PRO A 20 -13.32 -39.32 10.38
N PHE A 21 -14.52 -39.77 10.74
CA PHE A 21 -15.07 -40.99 10.19
C PHE A 21 -15.24 -40.86 8.67
N SER A 22 -14.65 -41.80 7.94
CA SER A 22 -14.79 -41.98 6.51
C SER A 22 -15.91 -42.98 6.20
N ARG A 23 -16.34 -42.99 4.94
CA ARG A 23 -17.50 -43.78 4.47
C ARG A 23 -17.36 -45.29 4.72
N ASP A 24 -16.15 -45.84 4.69
CA ASP A 24 -15.85 -47.25 5.02
C ASP A 24 -16.06 -47.59 6.51
N LYS A 25 -15.97 -46.59 7.39
CA LYS A 25 -16.19 -46.74 8.83
C LYS A 25 -17.61 -46.35 9.26
N ALA A 26 -18.56 -46.26 8.32
CA ALA A 26 -19.96 -45.92 8.62
C ALA A 26 -20.63 -46.90 9.61
N HIS A 27 -20.20 -48.17 9.61
CA HIS A 27 -20.68 -49.18 10.55
C HIS A 27 -20.30 -48.92 12.03
N LEU A 28 -19.40 -47.96 12.30
CA LEU A 28 -18.99 -47.53 13.63
C LEU A 28 -19.62 -46.19 14.05
N TYR A 29 -20.47 -45.60 13.20
CA TYR A 29 -21.08 -44.29 13.43
C TYR A 29 -22.53 -44.42 13.93
N PHE A 30 -22.76 -44.09 15.21
CA PHE A 30 -24.06 -44.27 15.87
C PHE A 30 -24.54 -43.02 16.62
N GLY A 31 -25.84 -42.98 16.95
CA GLY A 31 -26.46 -41.93 17.76
C GLY A 31 -26.89 -40.68 16.98
N ARG A 32 -26.96 -40.76 15.64
CA ARG A 32 -27.35 -39.65 14.75
C ARG A 32 -28.38 -40.04 13.68
N GLU A 33 -28.92 -41.25 13.76
CA GLU A 33 -29.75 -41.89 12.73
C GLU A 33 -31.02 -41.05 12.44
N LYS A 34 -31.70 -40.55 13.48
CA LYS A 34 -32.89 -39.70 13.33
C LYS A 34 -32.60 -38.39 12.59
N HIS A 35 -31.49 -37.75 12.92
CA HIS A 35 -31.07 -36.49 12.32
C HIS A 35 -30.66 -36.66 10.85
N VAL A 36 -29.97 -37.76 10.53
CA VAL A 36 -29.59 -38.11 9.16
C VAL A 36 -30.82 -38.27 8.28
N GLU A 37 -31.85 -38.97 8.77
CA GLU A 37 -33.09 -39.16 8.04
C GLU A 37 -33.83 -37.84 7.76
N GLU A 38 -33.85 -36.91 8.72
CA GLU A 38 -34.44 -35.58 8.54
C GLU A 38 -33.74 -34.80 7.41
N VAL A 39 -32.40 -34.77 7.39
CA VAL A 39 -31.66 -34.04 6.35
C VAL A 39 -31.84 -34.66 4.98
N VAL A 40 -31.85 -36.00 4.88
CA VAL A 40 -32.12 -36.69 3.62
C VAL A 40 -33.52 -36.37 3.12
N ASN A 41 -34.54 -36.36 4.00
CA ASN A 41 -35.89 -35.98 3.61
C ASN A 41 -35.97 -34.54 3.08
N LYS A 42 -35.32 -33.58 3.75
CA LYS A 42 -35.24 -32.18 3.30
C LYS A 42 -34.51 -32.05 1.95
N LEU A 43 -33.43 -32.79 1.76
CA LEU A 43 -32.69 -32.79 0.50
C LEU A 43 -33.56 -33.31 -0.65
N MET A 44 -34.33 -34.36 -0.43
CA MET A 44 -35.25 -34.91 -1.44
C MET A 44 -36.44 -33.98 -1.73
N GLU A 45 -36.94 -33.24 -0.74
CA GLU A 45 -38.07 -32.32 -0.91
C GLU A 45 -37.67 -31.02 -1.63
N HIS A 46 -36.51 -30.45 -1.28
CA HIS A 46 -36.11 -29.12 -1.74
C HIS A 46 -34.94 -29.10 -2.73
N ARG A 47 -34.32 -30.26 -3.05
CA ARG A 47 -33.09 -30.40 -3.86
C ARG A 47 -31.88 -29.60 -3.35
N PHE A 48 -32.00 -29.02 -2.16
CA PHE A 48 -30.98 -28.26 -1.50
C PHE A 48 -31.07 -28.55 -0.01
N SER A 49 -29.95 -28.73 0.68
CA SER A 49 -29.91 -28.73 2.14
C SER A 49 -28.61 -28.14 2.66
N ALA A 50 -28.72 -27.16 3.55
CA ALA A 50 -27.60 -26.54 4.24
C ALA A 50 -27.48 -27.12 5.66
N VAL A 51 -26.44 -27.92 5.90
CA VAL A 51 -26.12 -28.51 7.19
C VAL A 51 -25.19 -27.57 7.97
N LEU A 52 -25.75 -26.93 8.98
CA LEU A 52 -25.08 -25.91 9.79
C LEU A 52 -24.63 -26.50 11.12
N GLY A 53 -23.48 -26.05 11.62
CA GLY A 53 -23.05 -26.40 12.97
C GLY A 53 -21.71 -25.82 13.34
N ARG A 54 -21.43 -25.70 14.63
CA ARG A 54 -20.12 -25.25 15.13
C ARG A 54 -18.98 -26.19 14.68
N SER A 55 -17.75 -25.70 14.75
CA SER A 55 -16.58 -26.50 14.42
C SER A 55 -16.46 -27.70 15.35
N GLY A 56 -16.24 -28.89 14.81
CA GLY A 56 -16.01 -30.09 15.62
C GLY A 56 -17.25 -30.84 16.11
N ILE A 57 -18.45 -30.46 15.69
CA ILE A 57 -19.66 -31.27 15.92
C ILE A 57 -19.72 -32.54 15.04
N GLY A 58 -18.75 -32.72 14.14
CA GLY A 58 -18.66 -33.86 13.24
C GLY A 58 -19.48 -33.71 11.95
N LYS A 59 -19.60 -32.50 11.38
CA LYS A 59 -20.34 -32.22 10.14
C LYS A 59 -19.95 -33.17 9.00
N SER A 60 -18.68 -33.20 8.61
CA SER A 60 -18.22 -34.07 7.52
C SER A 60 -18.48 -35.55 7.83
N SER A 61 -18.25 -36.02 9.06
CA SER A 61 -18.59 -37.40 9.47
C SER A 61 -20.09 -37.69 9.39
N PHE A 62 -20.93 -36.72 9.74
CA PHE A 62 -22.39 -36.81 9.60
C PHE A 62 -22.82 -36.97 8.13
N ILE A 63 -22.13 -36.28 7.20
CA ILE A 63 -22.35 -36.46 5.76
C ILE A 63 -21.86 -37.83 5.28
N PHE A 64 -20.58 -38.14 5.51
CA PHE A 64 -19.92 -39.32 4.95
C PHE A 64 -20.41 -40.65 5.51
N CYS A 65 -20.78 -40.69 6.79
CA CYS A 65 -21.20 -41.92 7.48
C CYS A 65 -22.71 -42.03 7.68
N GLY A 66 -23.41 -40.89 7.70
CA GLY A 66 -24.86 -40.85 7.84
C GLY A 66 -25.55 -40.67 6.50
N ILE A 67 -25.42 -39.48 5.92
CA ILE A 67 -26.22 -39.06 4.76
C ILE A 67 -25.90 -39.89 3.52
N PHE A 68 -24.63 -40.01 3.12
CA PHE A 68 -24.30 -40.73 1.89
C PHE A 68 -24.76 -42.19 1.93
N PRO A 69 -24.46 -43.01 2.96
CA PRO A 69 -24.96 -44.38 3.02
C PRO A 69 -26.48 -44.50 2.95
N LEU A 70 -27.23 -43.57 3.57
CA LEU A 70 -28.69 -43.57 3.51
C LEU A 70 -29.21 -43.16 2.12
N LEU A 71 -28.56 -42.18 1.47
CA LEU A 71 -28.89 -41.72 0.11
C LEU A 71 -28.63 -42.84 -0.92
N GLU A 72 -27.55 -43.58 -0.69
CA GLU A 72 -27.26 -44.97 -1.13
C GLU A 72 -28.45 -45.81 -1.52
N ASN A 73 -29.26 -46.00 -0.48
CA ASN A 73 -30.37 -46.92 -0.47
C ASN A 73 -31.65 -46.33 -1.06
N ARG A 74 -31.68 -45.01 -1.31
CA ARG A 74 -32.87 -44.26 -1.76
C ARG A 74 -32.78 -43.74 -3.19
N LEU A 75 -31.57 -43.50 -3.70
CA LEU A 75 -31.35 -42.82 -4.98
C LEU A 75 -30.13 -43.41 -5.69
N ASP A 76 -30.29 -43.78 -6.96
CA ASP A 76 -29.16 -44.06 -7.85
C ASP A 76 -28.52 -42.73 -8.27
N HIS A 77 -27.34 -42.43 -7.72
CA HIS A 77 -26.72 -41.11 -7.81
C HIS A 77 -25.22 -41.16 -8.03
N VAL A 78 -24.70 -40.08 -8.64
CA VAL A 78 -23.27 -39.80 -8.69
C VAL A 78 -22.98 -38.64 -7.76
N THR A 79 -21.99 -38.82 -6.88
CA THR A 79 -21.62 -37.79 -5.91
C THR A 79 -20.40 -37.02 -6.39
N TYR A 80 -20.48 -35.69 -6.37
CA TYR A 80 -19.36 -34.76 -6.56
C TYR A 80 -19.00 -34.12 -5.23
N ILE A 81 -17.74 -34.23 -4.81
CA ILE A 81 -17.30 -33.79 -3.48
C ILE A 81 -16.12 -32.84 -3.65
N PHE A 82 -16.25 -31.62 -3.15
CA PHE A 82 -15.13 -30.69 -3.14
C PHE A 82 -15.25 -29.65 -2.03
N THR A 83 -14.12 -28.99 -1.75
CA THR A 83 -14.02 -27.86 -0.83
C THR A 83 -13.59 -26.63 -1.63
N PRO A 84 -14.38 -25.54 -1.63
CA PRO A 84 -14.19 -24.43 -2.57
C PRO A 84 -12.87 -23.69 -2.33
N GLY A 85 -12.43 -23.50 -1.08
CA GLY A 85 -11.25 -22.67 -0.77
C GLY A 85 -11.43 -21.20 -1.12
N THR A 86 -10.37 -20.43 -0.87
CA THR A 86 -10.31 -18.98 -1.16
C THR A 86 -9.91 -18.67 -2.61
N HIS A 87 -9.27 -19.61 -3.30
CA HIS A 87 -8.79 -19.43 -4.67
C HIS A 87 -9.36 -20.50 -5.60
N GLY A 88 -9.97 -20.09 -6.71
CA GLY A 88 -10.39 -21.00 -7.76
C GLY A 88 -11.62 -21.88 -7.46
N PRO A 89 -12.69 -21.43 -6.76
CA PRO A 89 -13.80 -22.33 -6.39
C PRO A 89 -14.51 -22.95 -7.60
N LEU A 90 -14.63 -22.21 -8.69
CA LEU A 90 -15.25 -22.68 -9.93
C LEU A 90 -14.32 -23.63 -10.67
N LYS A 91 -13.00 -23.34 -10.68
CA LYS A 91 -11.99 -24.26 -11.22
C LYS A 91 -11.99 -25.60 -10.48
N LYS A 92 -12.10 -25.62 -9.15
CA LYS A 92 -12.19 -26.86 -8.36
C LYS A 92 -13.45 -27.65 -8.66
N LEU A 93 -14.61 -26.98 -8.74
CA LEU A 93 -15.85 -27.64 -9.13
C LEU A 93 -15.73 -28.29 -10.50
N ILE A 94 -15.16 -27.59 -11.49
CA ILE A 94 -14.97 -28.14 -12.84
C ILE A 94 -14.02 -29.32 -12.85
N ASN A 95 -12.91 -29.23 -12.10
CA ASN A 95 -11.95 -30.33 -11.99
C ASN A 95 -12.57 -31.59 -11.39
N GLU A 96 -13.55 -31.45 -10.48
CA GLU A 96 -14.25 -32.59 -9.89
C GLU A 96 -15.35 -33.14 -10.83
N VAL A 97 -16.18 -32.27 -11.40
CA VAL A 97 -17.32 -32.67 -12.24
C VAL A 97 -16.86 -33.22 -13.59
N PHE A 98 -15.87 -32.58 -14.20
CA PHE A 98 -15.36 -32.89 -15.55
C PHE A 98 -13.96 -33.53 -15.49
N LYS A 99 -13.67 -34.31 -14.45
CA LYS A 99 -12.35 -34.92 -14.23
C LYS A 99 -11.84 -35.81 -15.38
N GLU A 100 -12.75 -36.38 -16.17
CA GLU A 100 -12.44 -37.24 -17.32
C GLU A 100 -12.17 -36.44 -18.60
N GLU A 101 -12.52 -35.16 -18.63
CA GLU A 101 -12.27 -34.26 -19.75
C GLU A 101 -10.83 -33.74 -19.76
N SER A 102 -10.33 -33.41 -20.95
CA SER A 102 -9.01 -32.81 -21.10
C SER A 102 -8.91 -31.48 -20.36
N GLU A 103 -7.70 -31.08 -19.99
CA GLU A 103 -7.47 -29.80 -19.32
C GLU A 103 -7.97 -28.61 -20.17
N ASP A 104 -7.82 -28.70 -21.49
CA ASP A 104 -8.36 -27.72 -22.47
C ASP A 104 -9.89 -27.61 -22.42
N ALA A 105 -10.59 -28.75 -22.31
CA ALA A 105 -12.04 -28.77 -22.23
C ALA A 105 -12.50 -28.15 -20.90
N ARG A 106 -11.83 -28.48 -19.79
CA ARG A 106 -12.09 -27.88 -18.47
C ARG A 106 -11.84 -26.38 -18.44
N LEU A 107 -10.80 -25.89 -19.12
CA LEU A 107 -10.55 -24.45 -19.29
C LEU A 107 -11.66 -23.77 -20.10
N THR A 108 -12.12 -24.41 -21.18
CA THR A 108 -13.23 -23.89 -22.00
C THR A 108 -14.52 -23.77 -21.19
N ILE A 109 -14.84 -24.80 -20.40
CA ILE A 109 -16.00 -24.81 -19.49
C ILE A 109 -15.85 -23.67 -18.47
N PHE A 110 -14.67 -23.52 -17.86
CA PHE A 110 -14.41 -22.46 -16.89
C PHE A 110 -14.67 -21.07 -17.46
N GLN A 111 -14.19 -20.80 -18.67
CA GLN A 111 -14.42 -19.52 -19.34
C GLN A 111 -15.88 -19.28 -19.66
N SER A 112 -16.59 -20.31 -20.12
CA SER A 112 -18.01 -20.21 -20.45
C SER A 112 -18.82 -19.88 -19.20
N LEU A 113 -18.52 -20.53 -18.07
CA LEU A 113 -19.20 -20.29 -16.78
C LEU A 113 -18.93 -18.92 -16.17
N LEU A 114 -17.75 -18.33 -16.42
CA LEU A 114 -17.46 -16.96 -15.99
C LEU A 114 -18.31 -15.91 -16.72
N VAL A 115 -18.74 -16.21 -17.95
CA VAL A 115 -19.62 -15.36 -18.76
C VAL A 115 -21.08 -15.64 -18.43
N ASP A 116 -21.48 -16.91 -18.52
CA ASP A 116 -22.85 -17.39 -18.31
C ASP A 116 -22.84 -18.75 -17.60
N VAL A 117 -23.33 -18.77 -16.36
CA VAL A 117 -23.43 -20.00 -15.55
C VAL A 117 -24.43 -21.02 -16.11
N THR A 118 -25.37 -20.62 -16.98
CA THR A 118 -26.34 -21.53 -17.58
C THR A 118 -25.71 -22.49 -18.59
N SER A 119 -24.57 -22.11 -19.19
CA SER A 119 -23.77 -22.97 -20.06
C SER A 119 -23.36 -24.28 -19.40
N PHE A 120 -23.33 -24.34 -18.06
CA PHE A 120 -23.06 -25.56 -17.30
C PHE A 120 -23.93 -26.73 -17.75
N PHE A 121 -25.22 -26.49 -18.01
CA PHE A 121 -26.16 -27.54 -18.40
C PHE A 121 -25.82 -28.13 -19.77
N GLU A 122 -25.31 -27.32 -20.71
CA GLU A 122 -24.90 -27.80 -22.02
C GLU A 122 -23.72 -28.77 -21.90
N PHE A 123 -22.69 -28.38 -21.13
CA PHE A 123 -21.53 -29.23 -20.90
C PHE A 123 -21.85 -30.48 -20.10
N TYR A 124 -22.66 -30.35 -19.05
CA TYR A 124 -23.01 -31.49 -18.20
C TYR A 124 -23.88 -32.51 -18.94
N ASN A 125 -24.83 -32.07 -19.76
CA ASN A 125 -25.67 -32.98 -20.55
C ASN A 125 -24.84 -33.80 -21.56
N ASN A 126 -23.72 -33.28 -22.04
CA ASN A 126 -22.82 -34.01 -22.95
C ASN A 126 -22.11 -35.20 -22.28
N LEU A 127 -22.01 -35.24 -20.95
CA LEU A 127 -21.45 -36.37 -20.21
C LEU A 127 -22.36 -37.62 -20.24
N ASN A 128 -23.61 -37.50 -20.73
CA ASN A 128 -24.58 -38.59 -20.85
C ASN A 128 -24.81 -39.39 -19.53
N GLN A 129 -24.74 -38.72 -18.39
CA GLN A 129 -24.99 -39.35 -17.09
C GLN A 129 -26.47 -39.63 -16.88
N THR A 130 -26.80 -40.88 -16.56
CA THR A 130 -28.17 -41.34 -16.27
C THR A 130 -28.53 -41.26 -14.79
N ALA A 131 -27.53 -41.28 -13.91
CA ALA A 131 -27.70 -41.21 -12.46
C ALA A 131 -27.92 -39.77 -12.00
N VAL A 132 -28.59 -39.60 -10.87
CA VAL A 132 -28.93 -38.27 -10.34
C VAL A 132 -27.68 -37.61 -9.74
N PRO A 133 -27.33 -36.37 -10.11
CA PRO A 133 -26.16 -35.71 -9.53
C PRO A 133 -26.43 -35.20 -8.11
N VAL A 134 -25.55 -35.57 -7.19
CA VAL A 134 -25.51 -35.05 -5.82
C VAL A 134 -24.20 -34.28 -5.64
N MET A 135 -24.30 -32.98 -5.37
CA MET A 135 -23.15 -32.11 -5.15
C MET A 135 -23.00 -31.82 -3.67
N TYR A 136 -21.89 -32.27 -3.09
CA TYR A 136 -21.53 -31.98 -1.70
C TYR A 136 -20.41 -30.95 -1.66
N VAL A 137 -20.73 -29.77 -1.13
CA VAL A 137 -19.79 -28.67 -0.91
C VAL A 137 -19.41 -28.65 0.56
N ASP A 138 -18.21 -29.13 0.89
CA ASP A 138 -17.71 -29.11 2.27
C ASP A 138 -17.06 -27.76 2.60
N GLN A 139 -17.15 -27.34 3.86
CA GLN A 139 -16.58 -26.09 4.40
C GLN A 139 -16.85 -24.88 3.50
N PHE A 140 -18.12 -24.63 3.19
CA PHE A 140 -18.51 -23.50 2.34
C PHE A 140 -18.02 -22.15 2.89
N GLU A 141 -17.79 -22.04 4.19
CA GLU A 141 -17.20 -20.86 4.82
C GLU A 141 -15.78 -20.51 4.33
N GLU A 142 -15.06 -21.42 3.66
CA GLU A 142 -13.74 -21.13 3.08
C GLU A 142 -13.82 -20.02 2.02
N LEU A 143 -14.97 -19.83 1.37
CA LEU A 143 -15.23 -18.70 0.47
C LEU A 143 -15.11 -17.34 1.16
N PHE A 144 -15.26 -17.31 2.49
CA PHE A 144 -15.32 -16.09 3.30
C PHE A 144 -14.11 -15.94 4.24
N SER A 145 -13.11 -16.84 4.14
CA SER A 145 -11.99 -16.85 5.08
C SER A 145 -11.02 -15.69 4.89
N TYR A 146 -10.66 -15.07 6.03
CA TYR A 146 -9.80 -13.89 6.21
C TYR A 146 -8.39 -14.09 5.60
N ASP A 147 -8.14 -13.68 4.34
CA ASP A 147 -6.92 -12.91 3.99
C ASP A 147 -6.89 -12.25 2.60
N LEU A 148 -8.03 -11.84 2.04
CA LEU A 148 -8.02 -11.10 0.76
C LEU A 148 -8.95 -9.89 0.84
N ARG A 149 -8.43 -8.84 1.46
CA ARG A 149 -8.81 -7.46 1.10
C ARG A 149 -8.21 -7.05 -0.25
N THR A 150 -7.95 -7.99 -1.17
CA THR A 150 -8.01 -7.66 -2.60
C THR A 150 -9.48 -7.40 -2.88
N ASN A 151 -9.80 -6.12 -2.98
CA ASN A 151 -11.14 -5.55 -2.96
C ASN A 151 -11.92 -5.78 -4.28
N ASN A 152 -11.71 -6.93 -4.90
CA ASN A 152 -12.60 -7.55 -5.87
C ASN A 152 -13.32 -8.65 -5.12
N MET A 153 -14.65 -8.57 -5.02
CA MET A 153 -15.43 -9.79 -4.91
C MET A 153 -15.02 -10.61 -6.13
N ASP A 154 -14.20 -11.64 -5.94
CA ASP A 154 -13.66 -12.41 -7.05
C ASP A 154 -14.85 -12.83 -7.90
N LEU A 155 -14.88 -12.37 -9.16
CA LEU A 155 -15.96 -12.64 -10.10
C LEU A 155 -16.30 -14.15 -10.10
N GLU A 156 -15.27 -14.96 -9.91
CA GLU A 156 -15.37 -16.40 -9.74
C GLU A 156 -16.22 -16.84 -8.52
N ILE A 157 -16.07 -16.22 -7.35
CA ILE A 157 -16.89 -16.54 -6.15
C ILE A 157 -18.36 -16.20 -6.43
N VAL A 158 -18.63 -15.04 -7.03
CA VAL A 158 -20.00 -14.64 -7.40
C VAL A 158 -20.61 -15.64 -8.37
N LYS A 159 -19.87 -15.99 -9.43
CA LYS A 159 -20.31 -16.96 -10.44
C LYS A 159 -20.50 -18.35 -9.85
N PHE A 160 -19.67 -18.75 -8.89
CA PHE A 160 -19.80 -20.02 -8.19
C PHE A 160 -21.10 -20.06 -7.38
N VAL A 161 -21.39 -19.01 -6.59
CA VAL A 161 -22.64 -18.92 -5.83
C VAL A 161 -23.86 -18.87 -6.75
N GLU A 162 -23.81 -18.10 -7.84
CA GLU A 162 -24.85 -18.05 -8.87
C GLU A 162 -25.11 -19.46 -9.46
N LEU A 163 -24.06 -20.22 -9.78
CA LEU A 163 -24.17 -21.58 -10.30
C LEU A 163 -24.80 -22.53 -9.28
N ILE A 164 -24.38 -22.51 -8.01
CA ILE A 164 -24.96 -23.36 -6.96
C ILE A 164 -26.46 -23.09 -6.81
N VAL A 165 -26.87 -21.82 -6.77
CA VAL A 165 -28.29 -21.45 -6.70
C VAL A 165 -29.04 -21.91 -7.94
N LEU A 166 -28.46 -21.70 -9.14
CA LEU A 166 -29.06 -22.12 -10.40
C LEU A 166 -29.28 -23.64 -10.44
N LEU A 167 -28.29 -24.43 -10.01
CA LEU A 167 -28.36 -25.88 -9.96
C LEU A 167 -29.45 -26.37 -8.98
N ALA A 168 -29.62 -25.71 -7.83
CA ALA A 168 -30.62 -26.05 -6.84
C ALA A 168 -32.06 -25.65 -7.24
N THR A 169 -32.22 -24.52 -7.93
CA THR A 169 -33.54 -23.91 -8.18
C THR A 169 -34.09 -24.19 -9.57
N SER A 170 -33.22 -24.41 -10.57
CA SER A 170 -33.65 -24.61 -11.96
C SER A 170 -34.56 -25.85 -12.10
N PRO A 171 -35.70 -25.76 -12.80
CA PRO A 171 -36.59 -26.88 -13.07
C PRO A 171 -36.01 -27.85 -14.12
N VAL A 172 -35.01 -27.42 -14.88
CA VAL A 172 -34.31 -28.24 -15.88
C VAL A 172 -33.18 -29.07 -15.24
N SER A 173 -32.79 -28.71 -14.00
CA SER A 173 -31.75 -29.38 -13.23
C SER A 173 -32.31 -30.53 -12.39
N ASN A 174 -31.62 -31.66 -12.34
CA ASN A 174 -31.86 -32.73 -11.35
C ASN A 174 -30.81 -32.74 -10.22
N PHE A 175 -30.01 -31.69 -10.08
CA PHE A 175 -28.98 -31.61 -9.05
C PHE A 175 -29.58 -31.51 -7.65
N HIS A 176 -29.03 -32.32 -6.73
CA HIS A 176 -29.28 -32.21 -5.30
C HIS A 176 -28.03 -31.65 -4.63
N ILE A 177 -28.15 -30.51 -3.97
CA ILE A 177 -27.00 -29.82 -3.38
C ILE A 177 -27.02 -29.95 -1.86
N LEU A 178 -25.94 -30.48 -1.33
CA LEU A 178 -25.68 -30.58 0.10
C LEU A 178 -24.51 -29.66 0.44
N LEU A 179 -24.73 -28.75 1.38
CA LEU A 179 -23.71 -27.76 1.76
C LEU A 179 -23.48 -27.87 3.26
N THR A 180 -22.23 -27.99 3.70
CA THR A 180 -21.87 -27.86 5.12
C THR A 180 -21.20 -26.53 5.37
N MET A 181 -21.61 -25.85 6.44
CA MET A 181 -20.88 -24.68 6.90
C MET A 181 -20.94 -24.48 8.41
N ARG A 182 -20.00 -23.67 8.92
CA ARG A 182 -20.06 -23.15 10.28
C ARG A 182 -21.24 -22.21 10.46
N SER A 183 -21.97 -22.38 11.57
CA SER A 183 -23.12 -21.53 11.91
C SER A 183 -22.78 -20.04 12.01
N ASP A 184 -21.55 -19.72 12.41
CA ASP A 184 -21.10 -18.34 12.61
C ASP A 184 -20.91 -17.58 11.27
N PHE A 185 -20.85 -18.31 10.15
CA PHE A 185 -20.65 -17.74 8.80
C PHE A 185 -21.94 -17.45 8.05
N ILE A 186 -23.11 -17.78 8.62
CA ILE A 186 -24.41 -17.53 7.97
C ILE A 186 -24.62 -16.04 7.66
N GLY A 187 -24.04 -15.14 8.48
CA GLY A 187 -24.11 -13.70 8.25
C GLY A 187 -23.42 -13.26 6.96
N HIS A 188 -22.36 -13.94 6.53
CA HIS A 188 -21.66 -13.65 5.27
C HIS A 188 -22.46 -14.07 4.04
N CYS A 189 -23.40 -15.02 4.18
CA CYS A 189 -24.29 -15.40 3.09
C CYS A 189 -25.36 -14.33 2.78
N ALA A 190 -25.56 -13.34 3.67
CA ALA A 190 -26.54 -12.27 3.48
C ALA A 190 -26.24 -11.39 2.25
N ASP A 191 -24.99 -11.34 1.81
CA ASP A 191 -24.57 -10.64 0.59
C ASP A 191 -25.13 -11.29 -0.69
N TYR A 192 -25.70 -12.51 -0.58
CA TYR A 192 -26.29 -13.27 -1.68
C TYR A 192 -27.77 -13.60 -1.40
N PRO A 193 -28.73 -12.76 -1.83
CA PRO A 193 -30.14 -12.90 -1.47
C PRO A 193 -30.77 -14.25 -1.89
N THR A 194 -30.44 -14.73 -3.08
CA THR A 194 -31.01 -15.98 -3.62
C THR A 194 -30.45 -17.23 -2.93
N LEU A 195 -29.17 -17.22 -2.57
CA LEU A 195 -28.57 -18.26 -1.72
C LEU A 195 -29.20 -18.26 -0.32
N THR A 196 -29.40 -17.07 0.26
CA THR A 196 -30.05 -16.91 1.57
C THR A 196 -31.47 -17.50 1.57
N GLN A 197 -32.23 -17.33 0.49
CA GLN A 197 -33.56 -17.94 0.34
C GLN A 197 -33.48 -19.48 0.35
N CYS A 198 -32.54 -20.07 -0.38
CA CYS A 198 -32.34 -21.53 -0.40
C CYS A 198 -31.97 -22.07 0.99
N ILE A 199 -31.08 -21.38 1.70
CA ILE A 199 -30.68 -21.73 3.07
C ILE A 199 -31.88 -21.66 4.01
N ASN A 200 -32.68 -20.60 3.95
CA ASN A 200 -33.86 -20.44 4.83
C ASN A 200 -34.92 -21.53 4.60
N GLN A 201 -35.08 -22.00 3.36
CA GLN A 201 -36.04 -23.06 3.02
C GLN A 201 -35.60 -24.43 3.57
N SER A 202 -34.29 -24.74 3.50
CA SER A 202 -33.78 -26.09 3.79
C SER A 202 -32.49 -26.09 4.60
N GLN A 203 -32.45 -25.35 5.70
CA GLN A 203 -31.37 -25.46 6.68
C GLN A 203 -31.65 -26.56 7.71
N PHE A 204 -30.58 -27.21 8.14
CA PHE A 204 -30.56 -28.10 9.29
C PHE A 204 -29.39 -27.75 10.19
N LEU A 205 -29.70 -27.16 11.35
CA LEU A 205 -28.70 -26.90 12.38
C LEU A 205 -28.50 -28.18 13.18
N ILE A 206 -27.33 -28.80 13.08
CA ILE A 206 -27.03 -30.05 13.80
C ILE A 206 -27.17 -29.79 15.31
N PRO A 207 -28.12 -30.45 16.00
CA PRO A 207 -28.27 -30.28 17.43
C PRO A 207 -27.13 -30.97 18.19
N GLN A 208 -26.95 -30.62 19.46
CA GLN A 208 -26.07 -31.40 20.34
C GLN A 208 -26.64 -32.81 20.54
N MET A 209 -25.75 -33.80 20.69
CA MET A 209 -26.19 -35.16 21.00
C MET A 209 -26.86 -35.20 22.37
N SER A 210 -28.01 -35.88 22.45
CA SER A 210 -28.64 -36.20 23.73
C SER A 210 -27.75 -37.16 24.55
N MET A 211 -28.06 -37.34 25.84
CA MET A 211 -27.32 -38.30 26.66
C MET A 211 -27.49 -39.75 26.15
N GLU A 212 -28.67 -40.08 25.63
CA GLU A 212 -28.96 -41.37 24.99
C GLU A 212 -28.08 -41.55 23.75
N GLU A 213 -28.03 -40.55 22.87
CA GLU A 213 -27.23 -40.57 21.64
C GLU A 213 -25.72 -40.67 21.92
N LYS A 214 -25.22 -39.95 22.94
CA LYS A 214 -23.82 -40.07 23.39
C LYS A 214 -23.51 -41.47 23.92
N THR A 215 -24.45 -42.07 24.65
CA THR A 215 -24.32 -43.42 25.19
C THR A 215 -24.25 -44.44 24.07
N GLU A 216 -25.14 -44.35 23.08
CA GLU A 216 -25.12 -45.21 21.90
C GLU A 216 -23.81 -45.09 21.10
N ALA A 217 -23.30 -43.87 20.94
CA ALA A 217 -22.03 -43.62 20.25
C ALA A 217 -20.79 -44.21 20.95
N ILE A 218 -20.90 -44.61 22.22
CA ILE A 218 -19.84 -45.27 23.00
C ILE A 218 -20.05 -46.78 23.02
N ILE A 219 -21.28 -47.23 23.34
CA ILE A 219 -21.59 -48.65 23.54
C ILE A 219 -21.61 -49.42 22.21
N LYS A 220 -22.34 -48.93 21.20
CA LYS A 220 -22.58 -49.70 19.97
C LYS A 220 -21.30 -50.06 19.20
N PRO A 221 -20.28 -49.17 19.06
CA PRO A 221 -19.00 -49.56 18.46
C PRO A 221 -18.28 -50.68 19.22
N LEU A 222 -18.35 -50.68 20.55
CA LEU A 222 -17.76 -51.70 21.41
C LEU A 222 -18.52 -53.04 21.32
N GLU A 223 -19.85 -53.00 21.29
CA GLU A 223 -20.68 -54.19 21.07
C GLU A 223 -20.40 -54.83 19.70
N TRP A 224 -20.18 -54.01 18.68
CA TRP A 224 -19.88 -54.50 17.32
C TRP A 224 -18.57 -55.31 17.26
N ILE A 225 -17.54 -54.92 18.02
CA ILE A 225 -16.29 -55.69 18.15
C ILE A 225 -16.33 -56.77 19.25
N GLY A 226 -17.44 -56.88 20.00
CA GLY A 226 -17.61 -57.86 21.07
C GLY A 226 -16.92 -57.54 22.41
N VAL A 227 -16.69 -56.26 22.71
CA VAL A 227 -16.05 -55.80 23.96
C VAL A 227 -17.08 -55.13 24.87
N GLY A 228 -17.09 -55.50 26.15
CA GLY A 228 -17.98 -54.90 27.15
C GLY A 228 -17.39 -53.67 27.84
N ILE A 229 -18.24 -52.77 28.33
CA ILE A 229 -17.89 -51.60 29.13
C ILE A 229 -18.74 -51.57 30.40
N THR A 230 -18.17 -51.18 31.53
CA THR A 230 -18.92 -51.09 32.80
C THR A 230 -19.80 -49.84 32.86
N ASP A 231 -21.01 -49.93 33.42
CA ASP A 231 -21.92 -48.79 33.62
C ASP A 231 -21.28 -47.63 34.41
N GLU A 232 -20.45 -47.96 35.40
CA GLU A 232 -19.69 -46.98 36.19
C GLU A 232 -18.81 -46.08 35.31
N LEU A 233 -18.14 -46.66 34.31
CA LEU A 233 -17.31 -45.92 33.36
C LEU A 233 -18.17 -45.06 32.43
N ILE A 234 -19.33 -45.54 31.97
CA ILE A 234 -20.23 -44.76 31.12
C ILE A 234 -20.69 -43.50 31.87
N HIS A 235 -21.13 -43.65 33.11
CA HIS A 235 -21.51 -42.50 33.95
C HIS A 235 -20.37 -41.51 34.11
N LEU A 236 -19.14 -41.98 34.35
CA LEU A 236 -17.96 -41.14 34.47
C LEU A 236 -17.65 -40.36 33.18
N ILE A 237 -17.72 -41.03 32.01
CA ILE A 237 -17.49 -40.40 30.71
C ILE A 237 -18.55 -39.33 30.42
N LEU A 238 -19.83 -39.63 30.69
CA LEU A 238 -20.94 -38.69 30.49
C LEU A 238 -20.84 -37.47 31.42
N GLU A 239 -20.40 -37.67 32.67
CA GLU A 239 -20.12 -36.57 33.59
C GLU A 239 -18.96 -35.69 33.11
N ASP A 240 -17.87 -36.30 32.64
CA ASP A 240 -16.71 -35.57 32.10
C ASP A 240 -17.03 -34.77 30.83
N LEU A 241 -17.90 -35.32 29.96
CA LEU A 241 -18.46 -34.63 28.80
C LEU A 241 -19.29 -33.40 29.21
N GLY A 242 -20.10 -33.56 30.26
CA GLY A 242 -21.07 -32.57 30.71
C GLY A 242 -21.94 -32.00 29.57
N ASN A 243 -22.30 -30.71 29.72
CA ASN A 243 -23.07 -29.95 28.73
C ASN A 243 -22.18 -29.02 27.88
N LYS A 244 -20.86 -29.23 27.84
CA LYS A 244 -19.94 -28.39 27.08
C LYS A 244 -20.00 -28.76 25.59
N GLN A 245 -20.09 -27.75 24.74
CA GLN A 245 -20.11 -27.93 23.28
C GLN A 245 -18.74 -28.40 22.75
N ASP A 246 -18.75 -29.17 21.66
CA ASP A 246 -17.57 -29.56 20.86
C ASP A 246 -16.55 -30.52 21.51
N GLN A 247 -16.98 -31.37 22.45
CA GLN A 247 -16.11 -32.37 23.09
C GLN A 247 -16.09 -33.75 22.42
N LEU A 248 -16.86 -33.97 21.35
CA LEU A 248 -16.93 -35.28 20.69
C LEU A 248 -15.57 -35.79 20.18
N PRO A 249 -14.70 -34.95 19.58
CA PRO A 249 -13.37 -35.40 19.17
C PRO A 249 -12.47 -35.72 20.36
N SER A 250 -12.61 -35.00 21.49
CA SER A 250 -11.89 -35.30 22.73
C SER A 250 -12.37 -36.61 23.35
N MET A 251 -13.67 -36.89 23.28
CA MET A 251 -14.26 -38.18 23.67
C MET A 251 -13.73 -39.33 22.82
N GLN A 252 -13.77 -39.20 21.50
CA GLN A 252 -13.23 -40.21 20.58
C GLN A 252 -11.74 -40.47 20.85
N HIS A 253 -10.96 -39.42 21.11
CA HIS A 253 -9.54 -39.56 21.46
C HIS A 253 -9.33 -40.27 22.80
N ALA A 254 -10.05 -39.86 23.85
CA ALA A 254 -9.94 -40.49 25.16
C ALA A 254 -10.37 -41.97 25.11
N MET A 255 -11.43 -42.29 24.37
CA MET A 255 -11.90 -43.67 24.20
C MET A 255 -10.91 -44.51 23.37
N MET A 256 -10.33 -43.95 22.31
CA MET A 256 -9.27 -44.59 21.54
C MET A 256 -8.10 -44.98 22.45
N ARG A 257 -7.61 -44.05 23.27
CA ARG A 257 -6.51 -44.28 24.22
C ARG A 257 -6.89 -45.28 25.32
N THR A 258 -8.11 -45.17 25.85
CA THR A 258 -8.63 -46.09 26.87
C THR A 258 -8.66 -47.52 26.34
N PHE A 259 -9.13 -47.70 25.11
CA PHE A 259 -9.18 -49.00 24.45
C PHE A 259 -7.77 -49.56 24.20
N GLU A 260 -6.83 -48.74 23.72
CA GLU A 260 -5.43 -49.14 23.53
C GLU A 260 -4.75 -49.55 24.83
N HIS A 261 -4.97 -48.79 25.90
CA HIS A 261 -4.43 -49.08 27.20
C HIS A 261 -5.01 -50.39 27.77
N TRP A 262 -6.33 -50.57 27.73
CA TRP A 262 -7.00 -51.83 28.11
C TRP A 262 -6.49 -53.03 27.28
N ARG A 263 -6.32 -52.86 25.96
CA ARG A 263 -5.79 -53.89 25.06
C ARG A 263 -4.35 -54.30 25.44
N ASN A 264 -3.52 -53.34 25.84
CA ASN A 264 -2.12 -53.57 26.20
C ASN A 264 -1.95 -54.23 27.59
N GLU A 265 -2.91 -54.08 28.50
CA GLU A 265 -2.88 -54.73 29.83
C GLU A 265 -3.16 -56.25 29.78
N GLN A 266 -3.61 -56.79 28.63
CA GLN A 266 -3.78 -58.23 28.35
C GLN A 266 -4.61 -59.04 29.38
N ILE A 267 -5.55 -58.41 30.11
CA ILE A 267 -6.43 -59.13 31.04
C ILE A 267 -7.64 -59.69 30.27
N TYR A 268 -7.57 -60.97 29.89
CA TYR A 268 -8.61 -61.66 29.12
C TYR A 268 -9.96 -61.63 29.86
N SER A 269 -11.05 -61.30 29.15
CA SER A 269 -12.46 -61.34 29.58
C SER A 269 -13.01 -60.21 30.48
N GLU A 270 -12.22 -59.22 30.86
CA GLU A 270 -12.74 -58.10 31.67
C GLU A 270 -13.30 -56.96 30.80
N PRO A 271 -14.47 -56.40 31.14
CA PRO A 271 -14.97 -55.18 30.49
C PRO A 271 -14.05 -53.99 30.77
N ILE A 272 -14.11 -52.96 29.92
CA ILE A 272 -13.35 -51.72 30.13
C ILE A 272 -13.86 -51.04 31.41
N LYS A 273 -12.94 -50.78 32.36
CA LYS A 273 -13.23 -50.25 33.70
C LYS A 273 -12.81 -48.77 33.84
N PRO A 274 -13.30 -48.05 34.88
CA PRO A 274 -12.89 -46.67 35.17
C PRO A 274 -11.38 -46.46 35.27
N ASN A 275 -10.64 -47.44 35.81
CA ASN A 275 -9.18 -47.35 35.95
C ASN A 275 -8.47 -47.20 34.60
N ASN A 276 -8.93 -47.87 33.53
CA ASN A 276 -8.31 -47.77 32.21
C ASN A 276 -8.48 -46.36 31.62
N TYR A 277 -9.64 -45.74 31.84
CA TYR A 277 -9.95 -44.39 31.38
C TYR A 277 -9.19 -43.31 32.17
N LEU A 278 -9.09 -43.47 33.48
CA LEU A 278 -8.33 -42.57 34.35
C LEU A 278 -6.82 -42.68 34.12
N ALA A 279 -6.30 -43.87 33.81
CA ALA A 279 -4.88 -44.08 33.51
C ALA A 279 -4.41 -43.28 32.28
N VAL A 280 -5.30 -43.03 31.33
CA VAL A 280 -5.02 -42.19 30.15
C VAL A 280 -5.40 -40.72 30.37
N GLY A 281 -5.77 -40.31 31.59
CA GLY A 281 -6.10 -38.92 31.95
C GLY A 281 -7.52 -38.46 31.58
N GLY A 282 -8.40 -39.39 31.20
CA GLY A 282 -9.77 -39.10 30.78
C GLY A 282 -9.89 -38.06 29.64
N ILE A 283 -11.09 -37.53 29.40
CA ILE A 283 -11.35 -36.56 28.31
C ILE A 283 -10.58 -35.25 28.50
N LYS A 284 -10.31 -34.86 29.75
CA LYS A 284 -9.69 -33.57 30.07
C LYS A 284 -8.21 -33.55 29.70
N GLU A 285 -7.46 -34.60 30.05
CA GLU A 285 -5.99 -34.59 29.94
C GLU A 285 -5.44 -35.55 28.88
N SER A 286 -6.20 -36.56 28.43
CA SER A 286 -5.70 -37.60 27.51
C SER A 286 -5.03 -37.05 26.27
N LEU A 287 -5.63 -36.03 25.65
CA LEU A 287 -5.09 -35.40 24.45
C LEU A 287 -3.77 -34.66 24.75
N SER A 288 -3.68 -33.97 25.90
CA SER A 288 -2.45 -33.29 26.31
C SER A 288 -1.34 -34.28 26.69
N ILE A 289 -1.69 -35.37 27.37
CA ILE A 289 -0.74 -36.43 27.74
C ILE A 289 -0.17 -37.05 26.46
N HIS A 290 -1.02 -37.42 25.50
CA HIS A 290 -0.58 -38.01 24.24
C HIS A 290 0.25 -37.02 23.40
N ALA A 291 -0.16 -35.75 23.30
CA ALA A 291 0.64 -34.74 22.60
C ALA A 291 2.02 -34.53 23.26
N ASN A 292 2.09 -34.57 24.59
CA ASN A 292 3.36 -34.49 25.33
C ASN A 292 4.22 -35.74 25.14
N GLU A 293 3.64 -36.94 25.12
CA GLU A 293 4.37 -38.17 24.79
C GLU A 293 5.03 -38.04 23.41
N VAL A 294 4.31 -37.55 22.41
CA VAL A 294 4.85 -37.31 21.06
C VAL A 294 5.94 -36.24 21.06
N TYR A 295 5.70 -35.10 21.70
CA TYR A 295 6.68 -34.03 21.82
C TYR A 295 7.97 -34.49 22.51
N ASN A 296 7.86 -35.36 23.53
CA ASN A 296 9.00 -35.89 24.27
C ASN A 296 9.83 -36.92 23.46
N THR A 297 9.30 -37.45 22.35
CA THR A 297 10.11 -38.28 21.42
C THR A 297 11.07 -37.47 20.55
N LEU A 298 10.89 -36.15 20.47
CA LEU A 298 11.73 -35.27 19.66
C LEU A 298 13.05 -34.93 20.37
N ASN A 299 14.11 -34.70 19.59
CA ASN A 299 15.36 -34.14 20.11
C ASN A 299 15.24 -32.62 20.38
N ASP A 300 16.24 -32.01 21.03
CA ASP A 300 16.15 -30.60 21.47
C ASP A 300 16.03 -29.60 20.30
N GLU A 301 16.66 -29.88 19.15
CA GLU A 301 16.56 -29.06 17.94
C GLU A 301 15.16 -29.18 17.30
N GLN A 302 14.66 -30.40 17.15
CA GLN A 302 13.31 -30.71 16.68
C GLN A 302 12.22 -30.10 17.58
N LYS A 303 12.46 -30.00 18.90
CA LYS A 303 11.52 -29.35 19.84
C LYS A 303 11.35 -27.86 19.58
N VAL A 304 12.44 -27.15 19.24
CA VAL A 304 12.40 -25.73 18.87
C VAL A 304 11.64 -25.55 17.55
N VAL A 305 11.91 -26.41 16.56
CA VAL A 305 11.18 -26.43 15.29
C VAL A 305 9.70 -26.71 15.52
N CYS A 306 9.36 -27.67 16.37
CA CYS A 306 7.98 -28.01 16.74
C CYS A 306 7.23 -26.80 17.32
N GLU A 307 7.81 -26.09 18.29
CA GLU A 307 7.21 -24.86 18.84
C GLU A 307 6.95 -23.83 17.72
N LYS A 308 7.93 -23.57 16.86
CA LYS A 308 7.81 -22.60 15.75
C LYS A 308 6.70 -22.98 14.76
N VAL A 309 6.60 -24.25 14.39
CA VAL A 309 5.55 -24.76 13.48
C VAL A 309 4.17 -24.56 14.08
N PHE A 310 3.97 -25.00 15.32
CA PHE A 310 2.68 -24.88 15.99
C PHE A 310 2.27 -23.43 16.25
N ARG A 311 3.22 -22.53 16.52
CA ARG A 311 2.97 -21.08 16.59
C ARG A 311 2.55 -20.51 15.23
N CYS A 312 3.15 -20.97 14.14
CA CYS A 312 2.81 -20.48 12.79
C CYS A 312 1.40 -20.88 12.35
N ILE A 313 0.97 -22.12 12.66
CA ILE A 313 -0.32 -22.68 12.25
C ILE A 313 -1.47 -22.43 13.26
N THR A 314 -1.23 -21.65 14.31
CA THR A 314 -2.26 -21.22 15.26
C THR A 314 -2.28 -19.71 15.43
N THR A 315 -3.41 -19.16 15.82
CA THR A 315 -3.51 -17.74 16.21
C THR A 315 -4.63 -17.53 17.23
N ILE A 316 -4.73 -16.34 17.80
CA ILE A 316 -5.83 -15.95 18.68
C ILE A 316 -6.67 -14.90 17.96
N ASN A 317 -7.98 -15.12 17.88
CA ASN A 317 -8.90 -14.15 17.31
C ASN A 317 -9.13 -12.95 18.25
N LYS A 318 -9.88 -11.94 17.80
CA LYS A 318 -10.19 -10.75 18.62
C LYS A 318 -10.94 -11.07 19.92
N GLU A 319 -11.62 -12.22 20.00
CA GLU A 319 -12.34 -12.69 21.19
C GLU A 319 -11.46 -13.43 22.20
N GLY A 320 -10.14 -13.53 21.95
CA GLY A 320 -9.23 -14.25 22.83
C GLY A 320 -9.32 -15.79 22.69
N LYS A 321 -10.00 -16.30 21.66
CA LYS A 321 -10.08 -17.75 21.39
C LYS A 321 -9.00 -18.15 20.40
N GLY A 322 -8.31 -19.25 20.70
CA GLY A 322 -7.39 -19.89 19.76
C GLY A 322 -8.15 -20.39 18.54
N VAL A 323 -7.71 -19.99 17.36
CA VAL A 323 -8.22 -20.41 16.05
C VAL A 323 -7.09 -20.97 15.21
N ARG A 324 -7.44 -21.90 14.32
CA ARG A 324 -6.50 -22.49 13.37
C ARG A 324 -6.02 -21.44 12.36
N ASN A 325 -4.80 -21.63 11.86
CA ASN A 325 -4.18 -20.74 10.89
C ASN A 325 -3.45 -21.55 9.81
N PRO A 326 -4.19 -22.31 8.98
CA PRO A 326 -3.62 -23.21 7.97
C PRO A 326 -2.58 -22.49 7.12
N SER A 327 -1.40 -23.07 6.93
CA SER A 327 -0.29 -22.42 6.21
C SER A 327 0.43 -23.42 5.31
N SER A 328 0.85 -23.01 4.12
CA SER A 328 1.65 -23.88 3.23
C SER A 328 3.03 -24.16 3.84
N LEU A 329 3.64 -25.29 3.50
CA LEU A 329 4.97 -25.65 3.96
C LEU A 329 6.00 -24.56 3.62
N GLN A 330 5.95 -24.01 2.41
CA GLN A 330 6.80 -22.89 1.99
C GLN A 330 6.63 -21.67 2.90
N ARG A 331 5.39 -21.28 3.20
CA ARG A 331 5.09 -20.15 4.07
C ARG A 331 5.61 -20.39 5.49
N ILE A 332 5.51 -21.63 5.99
CA ILE A 332 6.06 -22.00 7.30
C ILE A 332 7.57 -21.82 7.31
N ILE A 333 8.29 -22.24 6.27
CA ILE A 333 9.75 -22.05 6.15
C ILE A 333 10.11 -20.56 6.20
N GLU A 334 9.43 -19.75 5.38
CA GLU A 334 9.60 -18.30 5.31
C GLU A 334 9.35 -17.57 6.65
N ILE A 335 8.25 -17.92 7.32
CA ILE A 335 7.85 -17.29 8.58
C ILE A 335 8.75 -17.74 9.74
N THR A 336 9.13 -19.01 9.79
CA THR A 336 9.89 -19.56 10.92
C THR A 336 11.40 -19.37 10.78
N GLY A 337 11.89 -19.10 9.56
CA GLY A 337 13.30 -18.93 9.23
C GLY A 337 14.12 -20.21 9.45
N ILE A 338 13.51 -21.38 9.22
CA ILE A 338 14.17 -22.67 9.39
C ILE A 338 14.84 -23.06 8.07
N ASP A 339 16.19 -23.12 8.09
CA ASP A 339 16.97 -23.46 6.89
C ASP A 339 16.96 -24.98 6.59
N ASP A 340 16.81 -25.82 7.61
CA ASP A 340 16.78 -27.28 7.47
C ASP A 340 15.34 -27.82 7.25
N ILE A 341 15.00 -28.00 5.98
CA ILE A 341 13.69 -28.54 5.55
C ILE A 341 13.52 -30.01 5.99
N THR A 342 14.60 -30.76 6.15
CA THR A 342 14.54 -32.18 6.54
C THR A 342 14.04 -32.30 7.98
N ILE A 343 14.62 -31.52 8.91
CA ILE A 343 14.16 -31.49 10.31
C ILE A 343 12.69 -31.04 10.40
N LEU A 344 12.31 -30.04 9.61
CA LEU A 344 10.92 -29.56 9.56
C LEU A 344 9.95 -30.67 9.13
N LYS A 345 10.27 -31.40 8.05
CA LYS A 345 9.45 -32.52 7.57
C LYS A 345 9.37 -33.65 8.59
N GLU A 346 10.48 -34.02 9.23
CA GLU A 346 10.50 -35.05 10.28
C GLU A 346 9.59 -34.72 11.46
N VAL A 347 9.62 -33.45 11.92
CA VAL A 347 8.72 -32.98 12.99
C VAL A 347 7.28 -33.08 12.55
N ILE A 348 6.94 -32.58 11.36
CA ILE A 348 5.58 -32.61 10.83
C ILE A 348 5.08 -34.07 10.69
N ASP A 349 5.89 -34.96 10.11
CA ASP A 349 5.55 -36.38 9.95
C ASP A 349 5.34 -37.10 11.28
N THR A 350 6.12 -36.73 12.30
CA THR A 350 5.97 -37.27 13.65
C THR A 350 4.58 -37.01 14.24
N PHE A 351 3.97 -35.86 13.95
CA PHE A 351 2.60 -35.52 14.41
C PHE A 351 1.49 -35.98 13.45
N ARG A 352 1.83 -36.36 12.21
CA ARG A 352 0.88 -36.82 11.18
C ARG A 352 0.61 -38.32 11.16
N LYS A 353 1.46 -39.13 11.84
CA LYS A 353 1.30 -40.60 11.89
C LYS A 353 -0.14 -41.01 12.18
N LYS A 354 -0.59 -42.11 11.54
CA LYS A 354 -1.97 -42.60 11.59
C LYS A 354 -2.54 -42.66 13.01
N GLU A 355 -1.78 -43.17 13.98
CA GLU A 355 -2.22 -43.34 15.38
C GLU A 355 -2.37 -42.01 16.15
N ARG A 356 -1.82 -40.91 15.62
CA ARG A 356 -1.75 -39.59 16.29
C ARG A 356 -2.70 -38.60 15.63
N ALA A 357 -2.64 -38.50 14.30
CA ALA A 357 -3.47 -37.65 13.45
C ALA A 357 -3.65 -36.20 13.98
N PHE A 358 -2.61 -35.60 14.57
CA PHE A 358 -2.69 -34.26 15.12
C PHE A 358 -2.62 -33.15 14.05
N LEU A 359 -1.91 -33.43 12.95
CA LEU A 359 -1.77 -32.53 11.81
C LEU A 359 -2.35 -33.13 10.51
N GLN A 360 -2.73 -32.23 9.61
CA GLN A 360 -3.09 -32.50 8.21
C GLN A 360 -2.02 -31.89 7.29
N PRO A 361 -1.76 -32.43 6.07
CA PRO A 361 -2.43 -33.56 5.41
C PRO A 361 -2.15 -34.91 6.08
N ARG A 362 -2.86 -35.99 5.73
CA ARG A 362 -2.67 -37.32 6.35
C ARG A 362 -1.33 -37.96 5.96
N GLU A 363 -0.82 -38.89 6.77
CA GLU A 363 0.48 -39.58 6.57
C GLU A 363 0.72 -40.12 5.15
N HIS A 364 -0.30 -40.65 4.48
CA HIS A 364 -0.18 -41.23 3.12
C HIS A 364 -0.11 -40.19 2.00
N VAL A 365 -0.27 -38.91 2.31
CA VAL A 365 -0.15 -37.81 1.35
C VAL A 365 1.26 -37.25 1.47
N GLU A 366 2.03 -37.29 0.38
CA GLU A 366 3.34 -36.64 0.36
C GLU A 366 3.19 -35.12 0.53
N ILE A 367 4.09 -34.51 1.31
CA ILE A 367 4.11 -33.06 1.51
C ILE A 367 5.11 -32.43 0.54
N TYR A 368 4.59 -31.50 -0.26
CA TYR A 368 5.35 -30.60 -1.11
C TYR A 368 5.29 -29.17 -0.55
N GLU A 369 6.03 -28.25 -1.16
CA GLU A 369 6.14 -26.86 -0.69
C GLU A 369 4.78 -26.13 -0.60
N GLN A 370 3.86 -26.43 -1.51
CA GLN A 370 2.52 -25.86 -1.53
C GLN A 370 1.50 -26.59 -0.64
N SER A 371 1.87 -27.72 -0.03
CA SER A 371 0.96 -28.47 0.83
C SER A 371 0.63 -27.68 2.08
N VAL A 372 -0.66 -27.51 2.35
CA VAL A 372 -1.17 -26.78 3.52
C VAL A 372 -1.10 -27.67 4.75
N ILE A 373 -0.35 -27.22 5.75
CA ILE A 373 -0.25 -27.85 7.06
C ILE A 373 -1.24 -27.18 8.01
N ASP A 374 -2.07 -27.99 8.68
CA ASP A 374 -3.05 -27.51 9.66
C ASP A 374 -3.21 -28.51 10.82
N ILE A 375 -3.79 -28.04 11.92
CA ILE A 375 -4.24 -28.89 13.02
C ILE A 375 -5.54 -29.60 12.64
N THR A 376 -5.59 -30.92 12.80
CA THR A 376 -6.77 -31.74 12.49
C THR A 376 -8.02 -31.28 13.24
N HIS A 377 -7.86 -30.85 14.51
CA HIS A 377 -8.98 -30.39 15.33
C HIS A 377 -8.60 -29.31 16.35
N GLU A 378 -9.43 -28.27 16.50
CA GLU A 378 -9.27 -27.19 17.50
C GLU A 378 -9.26 -27.71 18.96
N SER A 379 -9.73 -28.94 19.20
CA SER A 379 -9.62 -29.59 20.51
C SER A 379 -8.16 -29.73 20.98
N LEU A 380 -7.20 -29.91 20.06
CA LEU A 380 -5.78 -29.93 20.39
C LEU A 380 -5.35 -28.61 21.04
N MET A 381 -5.75 -27.48 20.46
CA MET A 381 -5.45 -26.13 21.00
C MET A 381 -6.11 -25.90 22.37
N ARG A 382 -7.29 -26.47 22.60
CA ARG A 382 -8.03 -26.31 23.86
C ARG A 382 -7.56 -27.23 24.97
N SER A 383 -6.94 -28.37 24.67
CA SER A 383 -6.54 -29.35 25.67
C SER A 383 -5.04 -29.38 25.90
N TRP A 384 -4.21 -29.16 24.87
CA TRP A 384 -2.76 -29.26 25.01
C TRP A 384 -2.18 -28.02 25.70
N ALA A 385 -1.62 -28.22 26.90
CA ALA A 385 -1.10 -27.13 27.73
C ALA A 385 0.05 -26.36 27.07
N LEU A 386 1.02 -27.06 26.47
CA LEU A 386 2.17 -26.42 25.79
C LEU A 386 1.70 -25.57 24.61
N LEU A 387 0.76 -26.07 23.80
CA LEU A 387 0.26 -25.31 22.67
C LEU A 387 -0.45 -24.02 23.09
N LYS A 388 -1.20 -24.03 24.19
CA LYS A 388 -1.80 -22.79 24.72
C LYS A 388 -0.74 -21.77 25.11
N GLU A 389 0.32 -22.21 25.77
CA GLU A 389 1.44 -21.34 26.15
C GLU A 389 2.11 -20.75 24.90
N TRP A 390 2.38 -21.58 23.90
CA TRP A 390 2.99 -21.14 22.64
C TRP A 390 2.11 -20.14 21.87
N THR A 391 0.81 -20.41 21.77
CA THR A 391 -0.15 -19.50 21.11
C THR A 391 -0.28 -18.17 21.86
N LEU A 392 -0.19 -18.16 23.19
CA LEU A 392 -0.16 -16.93 23.99
C LEU A 392 1.14 -16.14 23.76
N LYS A 393 2.29 -16.81 23.79
CA LYS A 393 3.61 -16.23 23.50
C LYS A 393 3.65 -15.58 22.11
N GLU A 394 3.07 -16.24 21.11
CA GLU A 394 2.91 -15.71 19.76
C GLU A 394 2.06 -14.44 19.75
N THR A 395 0.91 -14.47 20.41
CA THR A 395 -0.01 -13.33 20.47
C THR A 395 0.61 -12.12 21.15
N GLU A 396 1.38 -12.33 22.23
CA GLU A 396 2.13 -11.26 22.89
C GLU A 396 3.22 -10.69 21.97
N SER A 397 3.92 -11.54 21.23
CA SER A 397 4.91 -11.12 20.24
C SER A 397 4.29 -10.24 19.15
N ILE A 398 3.15 -10.66 18.59
CA ILE A 398 2.40 -9.90 17.58
C ILE A 398 1.96 -8.54 18.14
N LYS A 399 1.39 -8.50 19.35
CA LYS A 399 0.97 -7.24 19.99
C LYS A 399 2.13 -6.26 20.17
N ARG A 400 3.30 -6.75 20.61
CA ARG A 400 4.50 -5.93 20.76
C ARG A 400 4.98 -5.39 19.41
N TYR A 401 5.01 -6.23 18.38
CA TYR A 401 5.38 -5.82 17.04
C TYR A 401 4.42 -4.77 16.45
N LEU A 402 3.11 -4.99 16.55
CA LEU A 402 2.10 -4.02 16.08
C LEU A 402 2.25 -2.67 16.80
N LYS A 403 2.53 -2.71 18.12
CA LYS A 403 2.79 -1.49 18.87
C LYS A 403 4.05 -0.77 18.38
N LEU A 404 5.13 -1.51 18.12
CA LEU A 404 6.36 -0.95 17.57
C LEU A 404 6.15 -0.34 16.17
N ALA A 405 5.33 -0.97 15.33
CA ALA A 405 5.01 -0.47 13.99
C ALA A 405 4.19 0.82 14.02
N GLU A 406 3.22 0.92 14.93
CA GLU A 406 2.49 2.15 15.21
C GLU A 406 3.43 3.26 15.69
N ASP A 407 4.32 2.94 16.66
CA ASP A 407 5.28 3.90 17.20
C ASP A 407 6.25 4.42 16.10
N ALA A 408 6.66 3.56 15.16
CA ALA A 408 7.46 3.95 14.01
C ALA A 408 6.70 4.87 13.03
N GLU A 409 5.40 4.63 12.84
CA GLU A 409 4.54 5.49 12.01
C GLU A 409 4.34 6.88 12.64
N GLU A 410 4.08 6.93 13.94
CA GLU A 410 3.94 8.20 14.67
C GLU A 410 5.24 9.01 14.65
N TYR A 411 6.39 8.34 14.72
CA TYR A 411 7.69 8.98 14.59
C TYR A 411 7.88 9.62 13.21
N GLN A 412 7.48 8.94 12.14
CA GLN A 412 7.57 9.47 10.77
C GLN A 412 6.65 10.69 10.57
N LYS A 413 5.47 10.69 11.20
CA LYS A 413 4.54 11.84 11.20
C LYS A 413 5.00 13.00 12.08
N GLY A 414 6.08 12.83 12.86
CA GLY A 414 6.61 13.83 13.79
C GLY A 414 5.84 13.93 15.11
N ASN A 415 4.88 13.04 15.35
CA ASN A 415 4.02 13.05 16.55
C ASN A 415 4.66 12.33 17.74
N ARG A 416 5.71 11.54 17.51
CA ARG A 416 6.40 10.77 18.53
C ARG A 416 7.91 10.90 18.43
N SER A 417 8.59 10.81 19.56
CA SER A 417 10.05 10.73 19.63
C SER A 417 10.55 9.29 19.55
N ARG A 418 11.83 9.10 19.22
CA ARG A 418 12.51 7.80 19.26
C ARG A 418 12.30 7.06 20.60
N LEU A 419 12.45 5.74 20.57
CA LEU A 419 12.41 4.92 21.79
C LEU A 419 13.59 5.23 22.71
N ARG A 420 13.31 5.23 24.01
CA ARG A 420 14.31 5.43 25.09
C ARG A 420 14.19 4.32 26.12
N GLN A 421 15.16 4.26 27.03
CA GLN A 421 15.10 3.36 28.18
C GLN A 421 13.90 3.69 29.08
N PRO A 422 13.15 2.69 29.60
CA PRO A 422 13.40 1.24 29.52
C PRO A 422 12.76 0.54 28.30
N GLU A 423 11.86 1.20 27.57
CA GLU A 423 11.08 0.60 26.48
C GLU A 423 11.96 0.02 25.38
N LEU A 424 13.02 0.74 25.00
CA LEU A 424 13.99 0.28 24.01
C LEU A 424 14.60 -1.08 24.39
N GLN A 425 14.98 -1.28 25.65
CA GLN A 425 15.60 -2.55 26.08
C GLN A 425 14.61 -3.71 26.05
N ILE A 426 13.36 -3.47 26.44
CA ILE A 426 12.30 -4.49 26.38
C ILE A 426 12.08 -4.94 24.93
N THR A 427 12.07 -4.01 23.99
CA THR A 427 11.91 -4.28 22.56
C THR A 427 13.14 -4.99 21.97
N LEU A 428 14.35 -4.62 22.38
CA LEU A 428 15.58 -5.29 21.94
C LEU A 428 15.65 -6.74 22.44
N ASN A 429 15.33 -6.97 23.72
CA ASN A 429 15.27 -8.33 24.27
C ASN A 429 14.22 -9.18 23.52
N TRP A 430 13.06 -8.60 23.22
CA TRP A 430 12.05 -9.27 22.40
C TRP A 430 12.57 -9.62 21.00
N ARG A 431 13.29 -8.72 20.32
CA ARG A 431 13.91 -8.98 19.01
C ARG A 431 14.90 -10.13 19.07
N GLU A 432 15.72 -10.19 20.12
CA GLU A 432 16.72 -11.24 20.32
C GLU A 432 16.09 -12.60 20.64
N GLU A 433 15.05 -12.62 21.48
CA GLU A 433 14.35 -13.85 21.87
C GLU A 433 13.47 -14.44 20.77
N GLN A 434 12.74 -13.58 20.04
CA GLN A 434 11.75 -14.03 19.05
C GLN A 434 12.32 -14.15 17.64
N GLN A 435 13.41 -13.43 17.32
CA GLN A 435 14.03 -13.38 16.00
C GLN A 435 13.00 -13.31 14.86
N PRO A 436 12.16 -12.26 14.83
CA PRO A 436 11.11 -12.14 13.81
C PRO A 436 11.75 -12.09 12.40
N THR A 437 11.21 -12.89 11.48
CA THR A 437 11.61 -12.82 10.07
C THR A 437 10.84 -11.71 9.36
N TYR A 438 11.32 -11.32 8.18
CA TYR A 438 10.62 -10.37 7.31
C TYR A 438 9.17 -10.83 7.02
N GLU A 439 9.02 -12.10 6.62
CA GLU A 439 7.72 -12.67 6.26
C GLU A 439 6.76 -12.79 7.45
N TRP A 440 7.28 -13.10 8.63
CA TRP A 440 6.49 -13.03 9.88
C TRP A 440 5.98 -11.62 10.16
N GLY A 441 6.83 -10.60 9.97
CA GLY A 441 6.47 -9.21 10.23
C GLY A 441 5.45 -8.65 9.24
N VAL A 442 5.69 -8.87 7.94
CA VAL A 442 4.80 -8.41 6.86
C VAL A 442 3.41 -9.01 6.99
N ARG A 443 3.30 -10.26 7.47
CA ARG A 443 2.02 -10.92 7.77
C ARG A 443 1.12 -10.08 8.68
N HIS A 444 1.70 -9.36 9.64
CA HIS A 444 0.94 -8.59 10.63
C HIS A 444 0.90 -7.09 10.31
N ASN A 445 1.97 -6.55 9.73
CA ASN A 445 2.05 -5.18 9.27
C ASN A 445 3.08 -5.07 8.13
N ALA A 446 2.64 -4.59 6.96
CA ALA A 446 3.47 -4.44 5.77
C ALA A 446 4.71 -3.54 5.97
N SER A 447 4.72 -2.70 7.00
CA SER A 447 5.81 -1.78 7.32
C SER A 447 6.95 -2.41 8.14
N TYR A 448 7.25 -3.70 7.95
CA TYR A 448 8.26 -4.40 8.76
C TYR A 448 9.64 -3.74 8.67
N GLU A 449 10.12 -3.45 7.46
CA GLU A 449 11.43 -2.82 7.24
C GLU A 449 11.53 -1.48 7.95
N ARG A 450 10.53 -0.60 7.75
CA ARG A 450 10.43 0.69 8.45
C ARG A 450 10.48 0.53 9.96
N THR A 451 9.75 -0.45 10.48
CA THR A 451 9.64 -0.72 11.92
C THR A 451 10.98 -1.15 12.51
N MET A 452 11.68 -2.06 11.82
CA MET A 452 13.00 -2.53 12.25
C MET A 452 14.08 -1.47 12.06
N GLU A 453 13.99 -0.65 11.01
CA GLU A 453 14.87 0.50 10.82
C GLU A 453 14.71 1.51 11.96
N PHE A 454 13.48 1.86 12.33
CA PHE A 454 13.18 2.73 13.48
C PHE A 454 13.77 2.20 14.80
N LEU A 455 13.64 0.89 15.05
CA LEU A 455 14.24 0.26 16.22
C LEU A 455 15.77 0.34 16.20
N SER A 456 16.39 0.03 15.05
CA SER A 456 17.84 0.10 14.87
C SER A 456 18.39 1.54 14.97
N PHE A 457 17.61 2.51 14.50
CA PHE A 457 17.91 3.94 14.63
C PHE A 457 17.87 4.36 16.10
N SER A 458 16.81 3.98 16.83
CA SER A 458 16.67 4.26 18.26
C SER A 458 17.82 3.65 19.07
N GLU A 459 18.24 2.42 18.74
CA GLU A 459 19.39 1.73 19.33
C GLU A 459 20.70 2.50 19.11
N LYS A 460 21.00 2.87 17.85
CA LYS A 460 22.22 3.63 17.50
C LYS A 460 22.28 4.99 18.18
N GLU A 461 21.17 5.72 18.22
CA GLU A 461 21.12 7.05 18.85
C GLU A 461 21.27 6.96 20.38
N GLU A 462 20.71 5.94 21.03
CA GLU A 462 20.89 5.71 22.47
C GLU A 462 22.36 5.42 22.81
N ILE A 463 23.02 4.58 22.01
CA ILE A 463 24.46 4.30 22.17
C ILE A 463 25.27 5.60 22.07
N LYS A 464 24.99 6.46 21.07
CA LYS A 464 25.66 7.76 20.91
C LYS A 464 25.40 8.69 22.10
N GLU A 465 24.20 8.71 22.64
CA GLU A 465 23.86 9.54 23.80
C GLU A 465 24.56 9.05 25.08
N LEU A 466 24.61 7.74 25.30
CA LEU A 466 25.38 7.12 26.38
C LEU A 466 26.88 7.45 26.26
N GLU A 467 27.43 7.45 25.05
CA GLU A 467 28.80 7.92 24.84
C GLU A 467 28.97 9.42 25.13
N ARG A 468 28.02 10.25 24.68
CA ARG A 468 28.07 11.70 24.85
C ARG A 468 28.00 12.09 26.33
N THR A 469 27.11 11.47 27.10
CA THR A 469 26.98 11.68 28.55
C THR A 469 28.26 11.25 29.28
N LYS A 470 28.83 10.09 28.93
CA LYS A 470 30.15 9.65 29.43
C LYS A 470 31.26 10.67 29.10
N ARG A 471 31.29 11.24 27.89
CA ARG A 471 32.27 12.28 27.49
C ARG A 471 32.07 13.57 28.28
N ILE A 472 30.83 14.01 28.48
CA ILE A 472 30.50 15.21 29.26
C ILE A 472 30.91 15.03 30.72
N GLN A 473 30.65 13.87 31.34
CA GLN A 473 31.12 13.55 32.68
C GLN A 473 32.65 13.58 32.78
N LYS A 474 33.36 13.00 31.79
CA LYS A 474 34.84 13.08 31.72
C LYS A 474 35.36 14.51 31.56
N ARG A 475 34.65 15.38 30.83
CA ARG A 475 35.02 16.81 30.69
C ARG A 475 34.76 17.60 31.97
N ARG A 476 33.59 17.42 32.60
CA ARG A 476 33.25 18.06 33.88
C ARG A 476 34.27 17.72 34.96
N THR A 477 34.66 16.45 35.06
CA THR A 477 35.69 16.00 36.02
C THR A 477 37.09 16.54 35.72
N LYS A 478 37.44 16.79 34.45
CA LYS A 478 38.70 17.47 34.10
C LYS A 478 38.68 18.97 34.44
N ILE A 479 37.58 19.67 34.12
CA ILE A 479 37.45 21.11 34.41
C ILE A 479 37.44 21.36 35.91
N SER A 480 36.74 20.54 36.69
CA SER A 480 36.74 20.67 38.15
C SER A 480 38.13 20.45 38.74
N ARG A 481 38.95 19.52 38.20
CA ARG A 481 40.36 19.38 38.60
C ARG A 481 41.22 20.61 38.28
N ILE A 482 41.03 21.23 37.11
CA ILE A 482 41.78 22.44 36.72
C ILE A 482 41.42 23.63 37.62
N LEU A 483 40.14 23.83 37.92
CA LEU A 483 39.68 24.91 38.80
C LEU A 483 40.31 24.80 40.19
N VAL A 484 40.39 23.61 40.77
CA VAL A 484 41.07 23.38 42.06
C VAL A 484 42.53 23.83 42.02
N VAL A 485 43.26 23.55 40.93
CA VAL A 485 44.65 23.98 40.77
C VAL A 485 44.77 25.51 40.67
N ILE A 486 43.89 26.16 39.90
CA ILE A 486 43.88 27.63 39.75
C ILE A 486 43.61 28.33 41.08
N PHE A 487 42.65 27.84 41.88
CA PHE A 487 42.37 28.40 43.21
C PHE A 487 43.57 28.28 44.15
N LEU A 488 44.34 27.19 44.07
CA LEU A 488 45.60 27.00 44.81
C LEU A 488 46.66 28.05 44.43
N PHE A 489 46.82 28.33 43.13
CA PHE A 489 47.75 29.37 42.65
C PHE A 489 47.32 30.79 43.02
N LEU A 490 46.01 31.10 42.95
CA LEU A 490 45.49 32.41 43.38
C LEU A 490 45.68 32.63 44.88
N GLY A 491 45.48 31.59 45.69
CA GLY A 491 45.77 31.64 47.13
C GLY A 491 47.24 31.97 47.43
N LEU A 492 48.17 31.30 46.74
CA LEU A 492 49.61 31.58 46.83
C LEU A 492 49.97 33.00 46.37
N GLY A 493 49.38 33.47 45.26
CA GLY A 493 49.59 34.82 44.75
C GLY A 493 49.08 35.92 45.70
N GLY A 494 47.94 35.70 46.36
CA GLY A 494 47.40 36.63 47.36
C GLY A 494 48.32 36.80 48.57
N ILE A 495 48.92 35.71 49.05
CA ILE A 495 49.90 35.75 50.16
C ILE A 495 51.15 36.55 49.75
N LEU A 496 51.61 36.40 48.52
CA LEU A 496 52.82 37.07 48.00
C LEU A 496 52.60 38.57 47.77
N LEU A 497 51.42 38.98 47.27
CA LEU A 497 51.07 40.39 47.13
C LEU A 497 50.87 41.08 48.49
N GLY A 498 50.29 40.37 49.47
CA GLY A 498 50.10 40.89 50.82
C GLY A 498 51.43 41.23 51.52
N THR A 499 52.45 40.38 51.38
CA THR A 499 53.78 40.64 51.97
C THR A 499 54.50 41.80 51.29
N HIS A 500 54.34 41.95 49.97
CA HIS A 500 54.96 43.05 49.22
C HIS A 500 54.33 44.42 49.54
N ALA A 501 52.99 44.46 49.69
CA ALA A 501 52.27 45.67 50.07
C ALA A 501 52.69 46.16 51.48
N TYR A 502 52.89 45.23 52.41
CA TYR A 502 53.33 45.54 53.77
C TYR A 502 54.73 46.19 53.80
N GLN A 503 55.68 45.74 52.98
CA GLN A 503 57.01 46.35 52.88
C GLN A 503 56.98 47.77 52.31
N LYS A 504 56.11 48.03 51.34
CA LYS A 504 56.03 49.32 50.65
C LYS A 504 55.46 50.43 51.55
N SER A 505 54.52 50.08 52.43
CA SER A 505 53.98 51.00 53.44
C SER A 505 55.06 51.56 54.36
N LYS A 506 56.03 50.73 54.74
CA LYS A 506 57.11 51.11 55.66
C LYS A 506 58.14 52.07 55.06
N GLN A 507 58.33 52.06 53.73
CA GLN A 507 59.24 52.97 53.02
C GLN A 507 58.64 54.36 52.75
N ALA A 508 57.31 54.45 52.65
CA ALA A 508 56.63 55.72 52.39
C ALA A 508 56.69 56.67 53.59
N GLU A 509 56.74 56.12 54.79
CA GLU A 509 56.77 56.89 56.05
C GLU A 509 58.11 57.63 56.24
N GLN A 510 59.23 57.01 55.84
CA GLN A 510 60.58 57.63 55.92
C GLN A 510 60.78 58.82 54.96
N LYS A 511 60.12 58.83 53.79
CA LYS A 511 60.28 59.91 52.80
C LYS A 511 59.52 61.19 53.15
N LYS A 512 58.57 61.12 54.09
CA LYS A 512 57.76 62.26 54.49
C LYS A 512 58.54 63.24 55.37
N GLU A 513 59.46 62.74 56.18
CA GLU A 513 60.27 63.56 57.11
C GLU A 513 61.33 64.42 56.39
N GLU A 514 61.83 64.00 55.22
CA GLU A 514 62.85 64.75 54.46
C GLU A 514 62.29 65.95 53.68
N ALA A 515 61.00 65.92 53.30
CA ALA A 515 60.40 66.96 52.46
C ALA A 515 60.08 68.26 53.22
N GLU A 516 59.89 68.20 54.54
CA GLU A 516 59.55 69.35 55.37
C GLU A 516 60.75 70.28 55.64
N ALA A 517 61.99 69.77 55.58
CA ALA A 517 63.22 70.54 55.78
C ALA A 517 63.58 71.48 54.60
N SER A 518 63.09 71.19 53.39
CA SER A 518 63.47 71.88 52.15
C SER A 518 62.73 73.20 51.92
N LYS A 519 61.58 73.39 52.56
CA LYS A 519 60.63 74.48 52.26
C LYS A 519 61.01 75.82 52.88
N ILE A 520 61.86 75.81 53.92
CA ILE A 520 62.21 76.99 54.72
C ILE A 520 63.29 77.88 54.06
N LYS A 521 64.00 77.41 53.01
CA LYS A 521 65.13 78.13 52.38
C LYS A 521 64.79 78.97 51.13
N ALA A 522 63.57 78.93 50.63
CA ALA A 522 63.22 79.51 49.33
C ALA A 522 62.56 80.91 49.38
N GLU A 523 62.27 81.45 50.57
CA GLU A 523 61.49 82.70 50.71
C GLU A 523 62.34 84.00 50.78
N GLU A 524 63.67 83.92 50.74
CA GLU A 524 64.53 85.09 51.03
C GLU A 524 65.04 85.87 49.79
N SER A 525 64.91 85.36 48.55
CA SER A 525 65.68 85.86 47.40
C SER A 525 64.93 86.66 46.32
N GLN A 526 63.74 87.21 46.55
CA GLN A 526 62.89 87.76 45.47
C GLN A 526 62.52 89.26 45.57
N ARG A 527 63.34 90.12 46.20
CA ARG A 527 62.98 91.54 46.43
C ARG A 527 63.81 92.64 45.75
N ILE A 528 64.69 92.37 44.78
CA ILE A 528 65.49 93.43 44.15
C ILE A 528 65.62 93.19 42.62
N ALA A 529 64.99 94.06 41.81
CA ALA A 529 65.53 94.64 40.56
C ALA A 529 64.47 94.90 39.46
N GLU A 530 63.97 96.14 39.37
CA GLU A 530 63.40 96.72 38.14
C GLU A 530 63.81 98.19 38.03
N GLY A 531 64.42 98.60 36.89
CA GLY A 531 64.80 99.99 36.62
C GLY A 531 65.51 100.23 35.28
N ASN A 532 64.88 101.10 34.47
CA ASN A 532 65.45 102.06 33.49
C ASN A 532 65.43 101.77 31.98
N ARG A 533 64.90 102.79 31.28
CA ARG A 533 64.54 102.92 29.87
C ARG A 533 64.95 104.35 29.45
N LYS A 534 65.42 104.52 28.20
CA LYS A 534 65.51 105.75 27.35
C LYS A 534 66.76 106.66 27.40
N ILE A 535 67.32 106.92 26.19
CA ILE A 535 67.79 108.18 25.54
C ILE A 535 68.17 107.78 24.09
N ALA A 536 67.64 108.42 23.03
CA ALA A 536 68.23 108.52 21.66
C ALA A 536 67.19 108.90 20.55
N GLU A 537 66.37 109.91 20.81
CA GLU A 537 65.74 110.72 19.75
C GLU A 537 66.48 112.05 19.74
N GLU A 538 66.97 112.53 18.59
CA GLU A 538 66.84 113.96 18.21
C GLU A 538 67.50 114.36 16.87
N GLU A 539 68.42 113.61 16.27
CA GLU A 539 69.14 114.12 15.05
C GLU A 539 68.40 113.98 13.70
N LYS A 540 67.24 113.34 13.63
CA LYS A 540 66.59 112.96 12.34
C LYS A 540 65.90 114.09 11.56
N VAL A 541 65.66 115.25 12.17
CA VAL A 541 64.57 116.13 11.72
C VAL A 541 64.92 116.99 10.48
N LYS A 542 66.19 117.28 10.19
CA LYS A 542 66.50 118.29 9.15
C LYS A 542 66.72 117.75 7.73
N ALA A 543 67.02 116.46 7.55
CA ALA A 543 67.22 115.86 6.21
C ALA A 543 65.91 115.42 5.51
N GLN A 544 64.77 115.45 6.20
CA GLN A 544 63.51 114.89 5.71
C GLN A 544 62.70 115.80 4.78
N VAL A 545 62.96 117.12 4.75
CA VAL A 545 62.01 118.07 4.15
C VAL A 545 62.15 118.18 2.62
N GLU A 546 63.34 118.05 2.05
CA GLU A 546 63.53 118.19 0.59
C GLU A 546 63.32 116.90 -0.20
N LYS A 547 63.63 115.73 0.38
CA LYS A 547 63.34 114.42 -0.23
C LYS A 547 61.83 114.18 -0.39
N GLN A 548 61.01 114.71 0.53
CA GLN A 548 59.57 114.50 0.55
C GLN A 548 58.80 115.10 -0.63
N LYS A 549 59.34 116.09 -1.35
CA LYS A 549 58.62 116.75 -2.45
C LYS A 549 58.74 115.99 -3.77
N ALA A 550 59.93 115.47 -4.09
CA ALA A 550 60.16 114.66 -5.29
C ALA A 550 59.61 113.22 -5.15
N GLU A 551 59.60 112.66 -3.93
CA GLU A 551 58.97 111.35 -3.65
C GLU A 551 57.44 111.40 -3.88
N LYS A 552 56.77 112.51 -3.57
CA LYS A 552 55.30 112.63 -3.66
C LYS A 552 54.74 112.53 -5.08
N GLU A 553 55.46 112.99 -6.10
CA GLU A 553 54.98 112.91 -7.49
C GLU A 553 55.21 111.53 -8.12
N LYS A 554 56.37 110.90 -7.85
CA LYS A 554 56.64 109.52 -8.27
C LYS A 554 55.66 108.53 -7.61
N ILE A 555 55.37 108.73 -6.32
CA ILE A 555 54.37 107.95 -5.58
C ILE A 555 52.96 108.09 -6.16
N ARG A 556 52.59 109.24 -6.76
CA ARG A 556 51.26 109.41 -7.40
C ARG A 556 51.13 108.61 -8.70
N ALA A 557 52.16 108.59 -9.54
CA ALA A 557 52.16 107.81 -10.79
C ALA A 557 52.24 106.30 -10.53
N GLU A 558 53.04 105.88 -9.54
CA GLU A 558 53.09 104.48 -9.09
C GLU A 558 51.78 104.04 -8.43
N ARG A 559 51.11 104.90 -7.65
CA ARG A 559 49.78 104.59 -7.08
C ARG A 559 48.71 104.40 -8.14
N ALA A 560 48.70 105.19 -9.21
CA ALA A 560 47.71 105.07 -10.29
C ALA A 560 47.89 103.75 -11.08
N THR A 561 49.13 103.37 -11.38
CA THR A 561 49.43 102.09 -12.06
C THR A 561 49.16 100.89 -11.16
N ILE A 562 49.47 100.99 -9.86
CA ILE A 562 49.11 99.98 -8.87
C ILE A 562 47.59 99.84 -8.74
N LEU A 563 46.82 100.94 -8.72
CA LEU A 563 45.36 100.91 -8.66
C LEU A 563 44.75 100.26 -9.91
N ALA A 564 45.24 100.56 -11.11
CA ALA A 564 44.79 99.91 -12.34
C ALA A 564 45.12 98.40 -12.35
N ARG A 565 46.30 98.01 -11.83
CA ARG A 565 46.70 96.60 -11.68
C ARG A 565 45.85 95.88 -10.62
N MET A 566 45.48 96.56 -9.54
CA MET A 566 44.57 96.05 -8.51
C MET A 566 43.15 95.89 -9.04
N GLN A 567 42.64 96.82 -9.85
CA GLN A 567 41.33 96.69 -10.47
C GLN A 567 41.29 95.55 -11.50
N LYS A 568 42.34 95.42 -12.33
CA LYS A 568 42.47 94.29 -13.25
C LYS A 568 42.54 92.97 -12.50
N LYS A 569 43.29 92.91 -11.39
CA LYS A 569 43.36 91.72 -10.53
C LYS A 569 42.01 91.40 -9.88
N LYS A 570 41.31 92.39 -9.32
CA LYS A 570 39.95 92.21 -8.78
C LYS A 570 38.94 91.73 -9.83
N ALA A 571 39.01 92.25 -11.05
CA ALA A 571 38.17 91.80 -12.15
C ALA A 571 38.51 90.36 -12.57
N LEU A 572 39.80 90.00 -12.58
CA LEU A 572 40.24 88.62 -12.84
C LEU A 572 39.77 87.67 -11.73
N ASP A 573 39.94 88.07 -10.46
CA ASP A 573 39.51 87.30 -9.29
C ASP A 573 37.97 87.13 -9.29
N ALA A 574 37.22 88.16 -9.68
CA ALA A 574 35.76 88.10 -9.85
C ALA A 574 35.35 87.19 -11.02
N MET A 575 36.08 87.20 -12.14
CA MET A 575 35.85 86.27 -13.25
C MET A 575 36.14 84.82 -12.86
N VAL A 576 37.22 84.58 -12.11
CA VAL A 576 37.56 83.25 -11.59
C VAL A 576 36.50 82.76 -10.60
N GLN A 577 35.99 83.64 -9.73
CA GLN A 577 34.86 83.31 -8.85
C GLN A 577 33.57 83.04 -9.63
N ALA A 578 33.28 83.82 -10.66
CA ALA A 578 32.14 83.60 -11.54
C ALA A 578 32.25 82.26 -12.29
N GLU A 579 33.44 81.92 -12.82
CA GLU A 579 33.69 80.64 -13.49
C GLU A 579 33.60 79.45 -12.51
N ALA A 580 34.09 79.60 -11.28
CA ALA A 580 33.93 78.61 -10.22
C ALA A 580 32.45 78.40 -9.86
N SER A 581 31.69 79.47 -9.68
CA SER A 581 30.24 79.39 -9.42
C SER A 581 29.45 78.81 -10.60
N PHE A 582 29.87 79.08 -11.83
CA PHE A 582 29.27 78.51 -13.04
C PHE A 582 29.57 77.01 -13.17
N LYS A 583 30.79 76.57 -12.83
CA LYS A 583 31.14 75.14 -12.73
C LYS A 583 30.34 74.44 -11.64
N GLU A 584 30.16 75.06 -10.47
CA GLU A 584 29.31 74.52 -9.40
C GLU A 584 27.84 74.44 -9.81
N ALA A 585 27.29 75.47 -10.45
CA ALA A 585 25.93 75.48 -10.95
C ALA A 585 25.70 74.42 -12.04
N ASN A 586 26.66 74.20 -12.93
CA ASN A 586 26.60 73.11 -13.92
C ASN A 586 26.71 71.74 -13.27
N LEU A 587 27.58 71.56 -12.27
CA LEU A 587 27.67 70.33 -11.50
C LEU A 587 26.36 70.05 -10.74
N GLN A 588 25.72 71.08 -10.20
CA GLN A 588 24.40 70.95 -9.57
C GLN A 588 23.30 70.61 -10.59
N LYS A 589 23.32 71.23 -11.77
CA LYS A 589 22.40 70.90 -12.86
C LYS A 589 22.56 69.46 -13.31
N GLU A 590 23.80 68.98 -13.44
CA GLU A 590 24.11 67.59 -13.79
C GLU A 590 23.63 66.62 -12.70
N LYS A 591 23.90 66.93 -11.42
CA LYS A 591 23.35 66.18 -10.27
C LYS A 591 21.82 66.16 -10.27
N ALA A 592 21.17 67.28 -10.58
CA ALA A 592 19.71 67.37 -10.66
C ALA A 592 19.15 66.54 -11.82
N THR A 593 19.81 66.53 -13.00
CA THR A 593 19.40 65.67 -14.11
C THR A 593 19.55 64.18 -13.80
N VAL A 594 20.63 63.80 -13.10
CA VAL A 594 20.83 62.42 -12.63
C VAL A 594 19.76 62.04 -11.59
N ALA A 595 19.45 62.93 -10.66
CA ALA A 595 18.39 62.72 -9.66
C ALA A 595 17.00 62.59 -10.31
N MET A 596 16.69 63.42 -11.32
CA MET A 596 15.44 63.35 -12.08
C MET A 596 15.33 62.02 -12.84
N PHE A 597 16.42 61.57 -13.49
CA PHE A 597 16.45 60.26 -14.16
C PHE A 597 16.26 59.10 -13.16
N GLN A 598 16.87 59.19 -11.98
CA GLN A 598 16.66 58.22 -10.90
C GLN A 598 15.21 58.22 -10.39
N ALA A 599 14.60 59.39 -10.26
CA ALA A 599 13.19 59.53 -9.85
C ALA A 599 12.23 58.93 -10.90
N THR A 600 12.43 59.19 -12.20
CA THR A 600 11.61 58.57 -13.25
C THR A 600 11.78 57.04 -13.30
N LYS A 601 13.01 56.55 -13.08
CA LYS A 601 13.27 55.11 -12.96
C LYS A 601 12.60 54.51 -11.72
N ALA A 602 12.58 55.23 -10.60
CA ALA A 602 11.89 54.83 -9.38
C ALA A 602 10.36 54.82 -9.57
N GLN A 603 9.80 55.82 -10.25
CA GLN A 603 8.37 55.88 -10.57
C GLN A 603 7.94 54.70 -11.46
N LYS A 604 8.67 54.41 -12.55
CA LYS A 604 8.39 53.23 -13.39
C LYS A 604 8.50 51.91 -12.63
N ARG A 605 9.40 51.83 -11.64
CA ARG A 605 9.50 50.68 -10.73
C ARG A 605 8.31 50.61 -9.77
N ALA A 606 7.83 51.74 -9.26
CA ALA A 606 6.66 51.80 -8.41
C ALA A 606 5.38 51.42 -9.18
N GLU A 607 5.22 51.89 -10.41
CA GLU A 607 4.10 51.50 -11.29
C GLU A 607 4.10 50.01 -11.60
N THR A 608 5.26 49.43 -11.96
CA THR A 608 5.38 47.98 -12.20
C THR A 608 5.19 47.16 -10.92
N ALA A 609 5.64 47.68 -9.76
CA ALA A 609 5.40 47.05 -8.46
C ALA A 609 3.91 47.08 -8.06
N ASN A 610 3.20 48.20 -8.28
CA ASN A 610 1.77 48.31 -8.01
C ASN A 610 0.96 47.37 -8.92
N LEU A 611 1.26 47.30 -10.22
CA LEU A 611 0.63 46.34 -11.13
C LEU A 611 0.85 44.89 -10.67
N ARG A 612 2.06 44.57 -10.21
CA ARG A 612 2.38 43.25 -9.66
C ARG A 612 1.64 42.98 -8.34
N ALA A 613 1.51 43.98 -7.47
CA ALA A 613 0.78 43.87 -6.21
C ALA A 613 -0.71 43.60 -6.46
N ASN A 614 -1.34 44.37 -7.36
CA ASN A 614 -2.74 44.18 -7.74
C ASN A 614 -2.97 42.79 -8.35
N ARG A 615 -2.08 42.34 -9.24
CA ARG A 615 -2.14 40.98 -9.80
C ARG A 615 -2.08 39.91 -8.70
N LEU A 616 -1.15 40.02 -7.76
CA LEU A 616 -1.02 39.06 -6.66
C LEU A 616 -2.23 39.08 -5.72
N GLN A 617 -2.81 40.26 -5.48
CA GLN A 617 -4.04 40.41 -4.71
C GLN A 617 -5.21 39.71 -5.41
N ASN A 618 -5.43 39.95 -6.70
CA ASN A 618 -6.49 39.31 -7.48
C ASN A 618 -6.34 37.78 -7.52
N LEU A 619 -5.11 37.26 -7.67
CA LEU A 619 -4.86 35.82 -7.59
C LEU A 619 -5.17 35.26 -6.20
N SER A 620 -4.86 35.99 -5.13
CA SER A 620 -5.22 35.60 -3.76
C SER A 620 -6.73 35.58 -3.55
N THR A 621 -7.45 36.57 -4.09
CA THR A 621 -8.93 36.64 -4.05
C THR A 621 -9.53 35.44 -4.79
N ALA A 622 -9.03 35.16 -5.99
CA ALA A 622 -9.47 34.00 -6.77
C ALA A 622 -9.32 32.70 -5.97
N ARG A 623 -8.16 32.48 -5.32
CA ARG A 623 -7.95 31.29 -4.47
C ARG A 623 -8.93 31.21 -3.31
N ALA A 624 -9.20 32.33 -2.65
CA ALA A 624 -10.16 32.38 -1.56
C ALA A 624 -11.58 32.00 -2.04
N MET A 625 -12.00 32.51 -3.20
CA MET A 625 -13.28 32.13 -3.82
C MET A 625 -13.35 30.64 -4.15
N ALA A 626 -12.29 30.07 -4.72
CA ALA A 626 -12.22 28.64 -5.02
C ALA A 626 -12.28 27.76 -3.76
N LEU A 627 -11.68 28.20 -2.66
CA LEU A 627 -11.77 27.51 -1.37
C LEU A 627 -13.18 27.62 -0.76
N ASN A 628 -13.77 28.81 -0.84
CA ASN A 628 -15.09 29.09 -0.28
C ASN A 628 -16.20 28.34 -1.01
N SER A 629 -16.05 28.04 -2.31
CA SER A 629 -17.05 27.27 -3.05
C SER A 629 -17.30 25.89 -2.42
N TYR A 630 -16.28 25.24 -1.83
CA TYR A 630 -16.44 23.97 -1.11
C TYR A 630 -17.26 24.08 0.19
N GLN A 631 -17.41 25.29 0.75
CA GLN A 631 -18.10 25.52 2.02
C GLN A 631 -19.55 25.97 1.84
N VAL A 632 -19.99 26.23 0.61
CA VAL A 632 -21.32 26.75 0.30
C VAL A 632 -22.27 25.60 -0.02
N ASP A 633 -23.39 25.52 0.72
CA ASP A 633 -24.41 24.49 0.53
C ASP A 633 -25.30 24.74 -0.70
N ASP A 634 -25.39 25.99 -1.18
CA ASP A 634 -26.16 26.36 -2.36
C ASP A 634 -25.38 26.05 -3.65
N ASP A 635 -25.91 25.14 -4.47
CA ASP A 635 -25.24 24.64 -5.68
C ASP A 635 -25.03 25.72 -6.75
N GLU A 636 -25.95 26.70 -6.85
CA GLU A 636 -25.84 27.80 -7.80
C GLU A 636 -24.73 28.76 -7.36
N ILE A 637 -24.71 29.15 -6.09
CA ILE A 637 -23.66 30.04 -5.54
C ILE A 637 -22.29 29.34 -5.58
N ARG A 638 -22.22 28.04 -5.27
CA ARG A 638 -21.01 27.23 -5.38
C ARG A 638 -20.45 27.26 -6.80
N TYR A 639 -21.29 27.04 -7.80
CA TYR A 639 -20.93 27.12 -9.22
C TYR A 639 -20.42 28.50 -9.61
N LEU A 640 -21.12 29.57 -9.22
CA LEU A 640 -20.70 30.92 -9.56
C LEU A 640 -19.38 31.33 -8.91
N LEU A 641 -19.16 30.99 -7.64
CA LEU A 641 -17.89 31.25 -6.95
C LEU A 641 -16.73 30.53 -7.63
N ALA A 642 -16.89 29.24 -7.93
CA ALA A 642 -15.85 28.46 -8.59
C ALA A 642 -15.57 28.96 -10.03
N LYS A 643 -16.61 29.32 -10.77
CA LYS A 643 -16.50 29.89 -12.13
C LYS A 643 -15.76 31.23 -12.12
N GLN A 644 -16.13 32.15 -11.23
CA GLN A 644 -15.51 33.47 -11.13
C GLN A 644 -14.07 33.37 -10.61
N ALA A 645 -13.80 32.49 -9.66
CA ALA A 645 -12.44 32.18 -9.23
C ALA A 645 -11.55 31.76 -10.41
N MET A 646 -12.07 30.88 -11.27
CA MET A 646 -11.38 30.42 -12.48
C MET A 646 -11.12 31.57 -13.47
N ILE A 647 -12.12 32.39 -13.77
CA ILE A 647 -12.00 33.55 -14.67
C ILE A 647 -10.99 34.56 -14.13
N GLY A 648 -11.09 34.88 -12.83
CA GLY A 648 -10.18 35.81 -12.15
C GLY A 648 -8.74 35.32 -12.16
N TYR A 649 -8.52 34.02 -12.00
CA TYR A 649 -7.20 33.40 -12.14
C TYR A 649 -6.64 33.58 -13.54
N ILE A 650 -7.43 33.31 -14.59
CA ILE A 650 -6.99 33.42 -15.99
C ILE A 650 -6.71 34.87 -16.39
N ASN A 651 -7.64 35.78 -16.09
CA ASN A 651 -7.54 37.20 -16.44
C ASN A 651 -6.37 37.92 -15.76
N ASN A 652 -5.79 37.34 -14.72
CA ASN A 652 -4.64 37.87 -13.99
C ASN A 652 -3.35 37.07 -14.26
N ASP A 653 -3.27 36.41 -15.43
CA ASP A 653 -2.13 35.61 -15.89
C ASP A 653 -1.73 34.53 -14.86
N GLY A 654 -2.67 33.73 -14.38
CA GLY A 654 -2.39 32.55 -13.56
C GLY A 654 -1.28 31.69 -14.17
N ASP A 655 -0.48 31.02 -13.35
CA ASP A 655 0.70 30.28 -13.85
C ASP A 655 0.34 29.01 -14.65
N GLY A 656 -0.94 28.62 -14.66
CA GLY A 656 -1.48 27.45 -15.32
C GLY A 656 -1.31 26.14 -14.53
N PHE A 657 -0.76 26.17 -13.31
CA PHE A 657 -0.40 25.01 -12.50
C PHE A 657 -1.05 24.98 -11.11
N GLU A 658 -2.20 25.65 -10.96
CA GLU A 658 -2.99 25.64 -9.73
C GLU A 658 -4.19 24.72 -9.89
N ALA A 659 -3.94 23.43 -9.72
CA ALA A 659 -4.94 22.37 -9.87
C ALA A 659 -6.18 22.54 -8.96
N GLU A 660 -6.06 23.29 -7.86
CA GLU A 660 -7.16 23.59 -6.94
C GLU A 660 -8.33 24.32 -7.61
N PHE A 661 -8.06 25.23 -8.56
CA PHE A 661 -9.12 25.90 -9.31
C PHE A 661 -9.92 24.92 -10.17
N TYR A 662 -9.24 24.01 -10.85
CA TYR A 662 -9.88 22.95 -11.63
C TYR A 662 -10.69 22.01 -10.75
N ALA A 663 -10.15 21.62 -9.59
CA ALA A 663 -10.84 20.76 -8.64
C ALA A 663 -12.11 21.44 -8.09
N ALA A 664 -12.03 22.74 -7.76
CA ALA A 664 -13.15 23.53 -7.25
C ALA A 664 -14.24 23.68 -8.32
N PHE A 665 -13.84 24.04 -9.54
CA PHE A 665 -14.75 24.17 -10.67
C PHE A 665 -15.45 22.85 -11.00
N HIS A 666 -14.67 21.76 -11.08
CA HIS A 666 -15.21 20.42 -11.29
C HIS A 666 -16.23 20.02 -10.22
N ASN A 667 -15.87 20.19 -8.94
CA ASN A 667 -16.75 19.87 -7.84
C ASN A 667 -18.07 20.64 -7.93
N ALA A 668 -18.00 21.92 -8.28
CA ALA A 668 -19.16 22.77 -8.40
C ALA A 668 -20.07 22.37 -9.57
N VAL A 669 -19.50 22.11 -10.76
CA VAL A 669 -20.26 21.64 -11.93
C VAL A 669 -20.94 20.30 -11.65
N ARG A 670 -20.24 19.38 -10.98
CA ARG A 670 -20.79 18.08 -10.58
C ARG A 670 -22.04 18.21 -9.69
N HIS A 671 -22.04 19.15 -8.74
CA HIS A 671 -23.21 19.39 -7.89
C HIS A 671 -24.35 20.05 -8.68
N TYR A 672 -24.02 20.96 -9.59
CA TYR A 672 -25.00 21.74 -10.35
C TYR A 672 -25.68 20.93 -11.49
N GLU A 673 -24.91 20.22 -12.32
CA GLU A 673 -25.42 19.44 -13.47
C GLU A 673 -25.65 17.96 -13.16
N GLY A 674 -25.10 17.46 -12.04
CA GLY A 674 -25.13 16.06 -11.63
C GLY A 674 -23.94 15.24 -12.11
N ASP A 675 -23.78 14.04 -11.55
CA ASP A 675 -22.60 13.16 -11.73
C ASP A 675 -22.35 12.67 -13.16
N GLU A 676 -23.33 12.80 -14.06
CA GLU A 676 -23.31 12.28 -15.43
C GLU A 676 -22.94 13.34 -16.48
N TYR A 677 -22.73 14.60 -16.09
CA TYR A 677 -22.57 15.73 -17.01
C TYR A 677 -21.45 15.57 -18.06
N ASN A 678 -20.43 14.77 -17.72
CA ASN A 678 -19.27 14.50 -18.55
C ASN A 678 -19.16 13.01 -18.97
N GLN A 679 -20.21 12.23 -18.73
CA GLN A 679 -20.28 10.83 -19.08
C GLN A 679 -20.46 10.68 -20.61
N MET A 680 -19.50 10.03 -21.26
CA MET A 680 -19.60 9.67 -22.68
C MET A 680 -20.48 8.45 -22.88
N GLY A 681 -20.39 7.48 -21.96
CA GLY A 681 -21.13 6.24 -22.03
C GLY A 681 -20.91 5.38 -20.80
N GLN A 682 -21.75 4.36 -20.67
CA GLN A 682 -21.63 3.34 -19.64
C GLN A 682 -21.88 1.98 -20.28
N SER A 683 -21.04 1.01 -19.95
CA SER A 683 -21.25 -0.39 -20.30
C SER A 683 -21.17 -1.24 -19.03
N LYS A 684 -21.71 -2.46 -19.08
CA LYS A 684 -21.58 -3.39 -17.97
C LYS A 684 -20.11 -3.79 -17.83
N GLY A 685 -19.63 -3.92 -16.58
CA GLY A 685 -18.26 -4.32 -16.28
C GLY A 685 -17.28 -3.16 -16.12
N MET A 686 -16.16 -3.43 -15.47
CA MET A 686 -15.07 -2.46 -15.27
C MET A 686 -14.37 -2.14 -16.60
N VAL A 687 -14.01 -0.86 -16.80
CA VAL A 687 -13.12 -0.50 -17.91
C VAL A 687 -11.70 -0.98 -17.60
N ARG A 688 -11.11 -1.79 -18.48
CA ARG A 688 -9.76 -2.36 -18.29
C ARG A 688 -8.68 -1.50 -18.92
N GLU A 689 -8.89 -1.09 -20.17
CA GLU A 689 -7.88 -0.39 -20.96
C GLU A 689 -8.53 0.44 -22.07
N PHE A 690 -7.93 1.58 -22.40
CA PHE A 690 -8.24 2.37 -23.60
C PHE A 690 -7.17 2.19 -24.66
N ILE A 691 -7.61 2.10 -25.92
CA ILE A 691 -6.75 1.66 -27.01
C ILE A 691 -6.97 2.56 -28.21
N HIS A 692 -5.88 3.16 -28.68
CA HIS A 692 -5.90 4.04 -29.84
C HIS A 692 -5.64 3.22 -31.11
N HIS A 693 -6.56 3.27 -32.06
CA HIS A 693 -6.39 2.63 -33.37
C HIS A 693 -7.16 3.36 -34.46
N ASN A 694 -6.48 3.73 -35.56
CA ASN A 694 -7.07 4.46 -36.69
C ASN A 694 -7.90 5.71 -36.28
N GLN A 695 -7.34 6.55 -35.39
CA GLN A 695 -8.02 7.73 -34.83
C GLN A 695 -9.31 7.43 -34.04
N LYS A 696 -9.55 6.17 -33.68
CA LYS A 696 -10.65 5.74 -32.81
C LYS A 696 -10.12 5.24 -31.48
N ILE A 697 -10.97 5.30 -30.46
CA ILE A 697 -10.66 4.79 -29.12
C ILE A 697 -11.52 3.55 -28.88
N TRP A 698 -10.86 2.42 -28.71
CA TRP A 698 -11.46 1.17 -28.32
C TRP A 698 -11.30 0.97 -26.82
N VAL A 699 -12.29 0.34 -26.19
CA VAL A 699 -12.31 0.13 -24.75
C VAL A 699 -12.51 -1.34 -24.47
N ALA A 700 -11.56 -1.93 -23.76
CA ALA A 700 -11.67 -3.28 -23.26
C ALA A 700 -12.42 -3.27 -21.92
N MET A 701 -13.47 -4.10 -21.80
CA MET A 701 -14.31 -4.21 -20.61
C MET A 701 -14.06 -5.52 -19.87
N SER A 702 -14.26 -5.55 -18.55
CA SER A 702 -14.14 -6.77 -17.74
C SER A 702 -15.22 -7.81 -18.02
N THR A 703 -16.35 -7.40 -18.62
CA THR A 703 -17.40 -8.30 -19.10
C THR A 703 -17.06 -8.94 -20.42
N ASN A 704 -15.78 -8.98 -20.80
CA ASN A 704 -15.39 -9.72 -21.99
C ASN A 704 -16.06 -9.10 -23.23
N SER A 705 -15.92 -7.78 -23.38
CA SER A 705 -16.39 -7.06 -24.56
C SER A 705 -15.43 -5.95 -24.94
N LEU A 706 -15.27 -5.72 -26.23
CA LEU A 706 -14.56 -4.57 -26.78
C LEU A 706 -15.58 -3.60 -27.36
N ILE A 707 -15.55 -2.34 -26.94
CA ILE A 707 -16.46 -1.31 -27.47
C ILE A 707 -15.65 -0.25 -28.22
N GLU A 708 -16.16 0.19 -29.37
CA GLU A 708 -15.65 1.35 -30.08
C GLU A 708 -16.37 2.60 -29.58
N LEU A 709 -15.62 3.57 -29.06
CA LEU A 709 -16.14 4.89 -28.70
C LEU A 709 -16.14 5.80 -29.93
N SER A 710 -17.29 6.39 -30.23
CA SER A 710 -17.38 7.53 -31.13
C SER A 710 -16.91 8.82 -30.44
N GLU A 711 -16.58 9.87 -31.21
CA GLU A 711 -16.23 11.19 -30.66
C GLU A 711 -17.33 11.80 -29.78
N ASN A 712 -18.59 11.41 -30.02
CA ASN A 712 -19.77 11.86 -29.28
C ASN A 712 -20.12 10.96 -28.08
N GLY A 713 -19.31 9.94 -27.79
CA GLY A 713 -19.52 9.01 -26.67
C GLY A 713 -20.43 7.82 -26.93
N SER A 714 -21.14 7.80 -28.07
CA SER A 714 -21.95 6.64 -28.43
C SER A 714 -21.08 5.42 -28.79
N VAL A 715 -21.56 4.23 -28.40
CA VAL A 715 -20.94 2.95 -28.78
C VAL A 715 -21.23 2.72 -30.27
N ALA A 716 -20.17 2.75 -31.10
CA ALA A 716 -20.30 2.57 -32.54
C ALA A 716 -20.31 1.09 -32.94
N ASN A 717 -19.44 0.29 -32.32
CA ASN A 717 -19.29 -1.14 -32.54
C ASN A 717 -19.08 -1.84 -31.19
N LYS A 718 -19.64 -3.04 -31.02
CA LYS A 718 -19.43 -3.89 -29.85
C LYS A 718 -19.01 -5.28 -30.31
N VAL A 719 -17.87 -5.74 -29.84
CA VAL A 719 -17.40 -7.12 -29.99
C VAL A 719 -17.75 -7.85 -28.70
N GLU A 720 -18.52 -8.92 -28.82
CA GLU A 720 -18.76 -9.84 -27.71
C GLU A 720 -17.66 -10.92 -27.74
N GLY A 721 -16.84 -10.99 -26.69
CA GLY A 721 -15.69 -11.89 -26.63
C GLY A 721 -14.74 -11.57 -25.48
N VAL A 722 -14.26 -12.61 -24.81
CA VAL A 722 -13.33 -12.53 -23.67
C VAL A 722 -12.05 -11.79 -24.05
N VAL A 723 -11.98 -10.49 -23.76
CA VAL A 723 -10.76 -9.68 -23.97
C VAL A 723 -10.04 -9.55 -22.64
N ARG A 724 -8.88 -10.19 -22.52
CA ARG A 724 -7.96 -10.04 -21.39
C ARG A 724 -6.96 -8.92 -21.65
N GLY A 725 -6.41 -8.88 -22.87
CA GLY A 725 -5.49 -7.86 -23.32
C GLY A 725 -5.41 -7.84 -24.84
N MET A 726 -4.73 -6.83 -25.39
CA MET A 726 -4.60 -6.67 -26.84
C MET A 726 -3.18 -6.86 -27.35
N VAL A 727 -3.06 -7.27 -28.60
CA VAL A 727 -1.77 -7.37 -29.28
C VAL A 727 -1.32 -5.99 -29.71
N ARG A 728 -0.07 -5.64 -29.40
CA ARG A 728 0.53 -4.34 -29.76
C ARG A 728 1.71 -4.54 -30.74
N PRO A 729 1.90 -3.69 -31.76
CA PRO A 729 0.99 -2.64 -32.20
C PRO A 729 -0.27 -3.23 -32.87
N ALA A 730 -1.33 -2.44 -32.99
CA ALA A 730 -2.56 -2.87 -33.68
C ALA A 730 -2.36 -2.96 -35.21
N HIS A 731 -3.13 -3.82 -35.90
CA HIS A 731 -3.01 -4.00 -37.37
C HIS A 731 -4.00 -3.09 -38.09
N ASN A 732 -3.64 -2.46 -39.21
CA ASN A 732 -4.46 -1.42 -39.86
C ASN A 732 -5.93 -1.80 -40.15
N ASN A 733 -6.22 -3.08 -40.44
CA ASN A 733 -7.58 -3.54 -40.78
C ASN A 733 -8.17 -4.55 -39.77
N ARG A 734 -7.46 -4.90 -38.68
CA ARG A 734 -7.94 -5.89 -37.71
C ARG A 734 -7.41 -5.61 -36.32
N ILE A 735 -8.20 -5.97 -35.32
CA ILE A 735 -7.82 -5.92 -33.91
C ILE A 735 -7.50 -7.34 -33.47
N ASP A 736 -6.25 -7.59 -33.10
CA ASP A 736 -5.86 -8.86 -32.50
C ASP A 736 -5.88 -8.69 -30.98
N PHE A 737 -6.54 -9.60 -30.28
CA PHE A 737 -6.61 -9.61 -28.83
C PHE A 737 -6.43 -11.01 -28.28
N PHE A 738 -6.11 -11.12 -26.99
CA PHE A 738 -6.02 -12.38 -26.29
C PHE A 738 -6.98 -12.44 -25.10
N ASN A 739 -7.43 -13.64 -24.77
CA ASN A 739 -8.42 -13.89 -23.73
C ASN A 739 -7.80 -14.53 -22.47
N TYR A 740 -8.63 -14.89 -21.48
CA TYR A 740 -8.14 -15.55 -20.25
C TYR A 740 -7.65 -17.00 -20.45
N SER A 741 -7.87 -17.64 -21.60
CA SER A 741 -7.26 -18.93 -21.97
C SER A 741 -6.03 -18.72 -22.84
N ASN A 742 -5.50 -17.50 -22.85
CA ASN A 742 -4.36 -17.13 -23.69
C ASN A 742 -4.63 -17.35 -25.19
N ALA A 743 -5.89 -17.46 -25.63
CA ALA A 743 -6.20 -17.66 -27.03
C ALA A 743 -6.02 -16.35 -27.79
N LEU A 744 -5.34 -16.38 -28.93
CA LEU A 744 -5.25 -15.26 -29.85
C LEU A 744 -6.47 -15.23 -30.77
N VAL A 745 -7.20 -14.12 -30.74
CA VAL A 745 -8.39 -13.87 -31.55
C VAL A 745 -8.14 -12.71 -32.49
N HIS A 746 -8.43 -12.91 -33.77
CA HIS A 746 -8.42 -11.86 -34.80
C HIS A 746 -9.83 -11.32 -34.97
N PHE A 747 -10.03 -10.03 -34.74
CA PHE A 747 -11.28 -9.32 -35.01
C PHE A 747 -11.15 -8.45 -36.25
N ASP A 748 -11.89 -8.78 -37.29
CA ASP A 748 -11.94 -8.01 -38.52
C ASP A 748 -12.95 -6.85 -38.37
N ILE A 749 -12.45 -5.62 -38.48
CA ILE A 749 -13.23 -4.40 -38.21
C ILE A 749 -14.32 -4.20 -39.29
N ALA A 750 -14.04 -4.57 -40.55
CA ALA A 750 -14.94 -4.32 -41.67
C ALA A 750 -16.13 -5.29 -41.68
N SER A 751 -15.89 -6.55 -41.32
CA SER A 751 -16.92 -7.59 -41.27
C SER A 751 -17.55 -7.75 -39.89
N ALA A 752 -16.98 -7.14 -38.84
CA ALA A 752 -17.36 -7.31 -37.45
C ALA A 752 -17.37 -8.78 -36.98
N THR A 753 -16.44 -9.59 -37.50
CA THR A 753 -16.32 -11.02 -37.15
C THR A 753 -15.03 -11.32 -36.39
N SER A 754 -15.12 -12.20 -35.39
CA SER A 754 -13.98 -12.68 -34.60
C SER A 754 -13.60 -14.11 -34.97
N ASN A 755 -12.32 -14.38 -35.15
CA ASN A 755 -11.79 -15.71 -35.48
C ASN A 755 -10.60 -16.05 -34.58
N THR A 756 -10.71 -17.10 -33.77
CA THR A 756 -9.58 -17.63 -32.98
C THR A 756 -8.52 -18.24 -33.90
N LYS A 757 -7.28 -17.79 -33.76
CA LYS A 757 -6.14 -18.26 -34.57
C LYS A 757 -5.19 -19.16 -33.80
N ILE A 758 -4.93 -18.83 -32.54
CA ILE A 758 -4.09 -19.61 -31.64
C ILE A 758 -4.95 -19.94 -30.42
N LYS A 759 -5.04 -21.20 -30.04
CA LYS A 759 -5.89 -21.64 -28.93
C LYS A 759 -5.31 -21.28 -27.57
N SER A 760 -3.99 -21.37 -27.44
CA SER A 760 -3.23 -20.96 -26.26
C SER A 760 -1.89 -20.40 -26.72
N LEU A 761 -1.60 -19.16 -26.34
CA LEU A 761 -0.36 -18.45 -26.64
C LEU A 761 0.77 -18.83 -25.67
N ALA A 762 0.43 -19.26 -24.46
CA ALA A 762 1.34 -19.69 -23.41
C ALA A 762 0.61 -20.60 -22.43
N ASP A 763 1.34 -21.49 -21.76
CA ASP A 763 0.77 -22.37 -20.72
C ASP A 763 0.35 -21.59 -19.48
N GLU A 764 1.07 -20.50 -19.21
CA GLU A 764 0.82 -19.61 -18.08
C GLU A 764 0.11 -18.32 -18.50
N SER A 765 -0.38 -17.59 -17.50
CA SER A 765 -1.09 -16.34 -17.66
C SER A 765 -0.32 -15.32 -18.55
N VAL A 766 -0.84 -15.00 -19.74
CA VAL A 766 -0.19 -14.04 -20.66
C VAL A 766 -0.23 -12.62 -20.08
N LEU A 767 0.96 -12.02 -19.98
CA LEU A 767 1.17 -10.64 -19.55
C LEU A 767 1.08 -9.67 -20.74
N GLY A 768 1.65 -10.05 -21.89
CA GLY A 768 1.69 -9.19 -23.07
C GLY A 768 1.92 -9.96 -24.35
N VAL A 769 1.37 -9.47 -25.46
CA VAL A 769 1.55 -10.04 -26.80
C VAL A 769 1.93 -8.93 -27.76
N TYR A 770 3.06 -9.10 -28.45
CA TYR A 770 3.67 -8.10 -29.30
C TYR A 770 3.84 -8.59 -30.72
N ARG A 771 3.37 -7.84 -31.71
CA ARG A 771 3.48 -8.20 -33.12
C ARG A 771 4.79 -7.67 -33.70
N LEU A 772 5.60 -8.55 -34.28
CA LEU A 772 6.85 -8.21 -34.97
C LEU A 772 6.71 -8.13 -36.49
N GLY A 773 5.79 -8.92 -37.04
CA GLY A 773 5.54 -9.04 -38.47
C GLY A 773 4.07 -9.33 -38.75
N LYS A 774 3.68 -9.60 -40.00
CA LYS A 774 2.25 -9.80 -40.35
C LYS A 774 1.55 -10.88 -39.53
N GLU A 775 2.24 -11.98 -39.25
CA GLU A 775 1.72 -13.14 -38.49
C GLU A 775 2.82 -13.70 -37.56
N GLU A 776 3.64 -12.81 -37.01
CA GLU A 776 4.70 -13.13 -36.06
C GLU A 776 4.49 -12.36 -34.76
N TYR A 777 4.53 -13.07 -33.64
CA TYR A 777 4.21 -12.54 -32.31
C TYR A 777 5.25 -12.97 -31.28
N ILE A 778 5.60 -12.06 -30.37
CA ILE A 778 6.24 -12.38 -29.10
C ILE A 778 5.17 -12.40 -28.03
N VAL A 779 5.21 -13.41 -27.18
CA VAL A 779 4.32 -13.55 -26.03
C VAL A 779 5.18 -13.59 -24.78
N LEU A 780 4.82 -12.76 -23.81
CA LEU A 780 5.36 -12.80 -22.47
C LEU A 780 4.30 -13.37 -21.54
N ASP A 781 4.64 -14.39 -20.77
CA ASP A 781 3.81 -14.86 -19.66
C ASP A 781 4.21 -14.19 -18.33
N ALA A 782 3.40 -14.39 -17.31
CA ALA A 782 3.62 -13.81 -15.97
C ALA A 782 4.81 -14.44 -15.21
N ASN A 783 5.26 -15.63 -15.60
CA ASN A 783 6.38 -16.33 -14.96
C ASN A 783 7.74 -15.99 -15.59
N GLY A 784 7.74 -15.20 -16.67
CA GLY A 784 8.95 -14.73 -17.34
C GLY A 784 9.35 -15.55 -18.56
N SER A 785 8.53 -16.50 -19.02
CA SER A 785 8.81 -17.21 -20.28
C SER A 785 8.45 -16.34 -21.48
N ILE A 786 9.30 -16.41 -22.50
CA ILE A 786 9.18 -15.65 -23.73
C ILE A 786 8.97 -16.61 -24.89
N LEU A 787 7.81 -16.54 -25.55
CA LEU A 787 7.46 -17.41 -26.67
C LEU A 787 7.37 -16.61 -27.96
N LYS A 788 8.10 -17.05 -28.99
CA LYS A 788 8.01 -16.49 -30.34
C LYS A 788 7.11 -17.37 -31.20
N TRP A 789 5.96 -16.82 -31.58
CA TRP A 789 4.99 -17.44 -32.48
C TRP A 789 5.18 -16.96 -33.92
N TYR A 790 5.13 -17.90 -34.86
CA TYR A 790 5.20 -17.61 -36.29
C TYR A 790 4.44 -18.66 -37.09
N GLN A 791 4.16 -18.37 -38.36
CA GLN A 791 3.43 -19.28 -39.22
C GLN A 791 4.38 -20.19 -40.01
N LYS A 792 4.21 -21.51 -39.90
CA LYS A 792 4.91 -22.53 -40.69
C LYS A 792 3.89 -23.43 -41.37
N ASN A 793 3.91 -23.51 -42.71
CA ASN A 793 2.97 -24.28 -43.52
C ASN A 793 1.48 -23.96 -43.24
N GLY A 794 1.15 -22.68 -43.03
CA GLY A 794 -0.21 -22.24 -42.78
C GLY A 794 -0.70 -22.43 -41.34
N ARG A 795 0.08 -23.07 -40.45
CA ARG A 795 -0.23 -23.24 -39.02
C ARG A 795 0.71 -22.40 -38.15
N TYR A 796 0.20 -21.95 -37.02
CA TYR A 796 1.02 -21.30 -36.00
C TYR A 796 1.84 -22.33 -35.24
N VAL A 797 3.13 -22.03 -35.09
CA VAL A 797 4.07 -22.77 -34.25
C VAL A 797 4.81 -21.76 -33.36
N ASN A 798 5.26 -22.20 -32.19
CA ASN A 798 6.08 -21.39 -31.30
C ASN A 798 7.46 -21.99 -31.10
N THR A 799 8.38 -21.13 -30.68
CA THR A 799 9.69 -21.48 -30.14
C THR A 799 9.92 -20.65 -28.90
N GLU A 800 10.45 -21.25 -27.84
CA GLU A 800 10.88 -20.53 -26.65
C GLU A 800 12.14 -19.72 -26.95
N VAL A 801 12.18 -18.49 -26.45
CA VAL A 801 13.33 -17.59 -26.55
C VAL A 801 14.08 -17.67 -25.23
N GLU A 802 15.23 -18.32 -25.23
CA GLU A 802 16.08 -18.40 -24.03
C GLU A 802 16.66 -17.02 -23.69
N ASN A 803 16.23 -16.48 -22.56
CA ASN A 803 16.80 -15.26 -21.98
C ASN A 803 17.09 -15.49 -20.50
N GLU A 804 18.34 -15.88 -20.19
CA GLU A 804 18.77 -16.26 -18.83
C GLU A 804 18.47 -15.20 -17.77
N LYS A 805 18.50 -13.91 -18.14
CA LYS A 805 18.23 -12.82 -17.21
C LYS A 805 16.76 -12.69 -16.87
N VAL A 806 15.86 -12.90 -17.84
CA VAL A 806 14.41 -12.77 -17.60
C VAL A 806 13.90 -13.93 -16.74
N GLY A 807 14.35 -15.16 -17.01
CA GLY A 807 13.94 -16.35 -16.26
C GLY A 807 14.38 -16.37 -14.77
N GLN A 808 15.36 -15.54 -14.37
CA GLN A 808 15.87 -15.48 -12.99
C GLN A 808 15.12 -14.47 -12.09
N LEU A 809 14.24 -13.63 -12.64
CA LEU A 809 13.70 -12.47 -11.94
C LEU A 809 12.44 -12.73 -11.11
N GLY A 810 11.83 -13.89 -11.28
CA GLY A 810 10.51 -14.20 -10.71
C GLY A 810 9.36 -13.55 -11.49
N GLU A 811 8.23 -13.37 -10.82
CA GLU A 811 6.97 -12.95 -11.44
C GLU A 811 7.05 -11.54 -12.08
N LEU A 812 6.65 -11.45 -13.34
CA LEU A 812 6.54 -10.22 -14.12
C LEU A 812 5.21 -9.52 -13.82
N THR A 813 5.23 -8.19 -13.72
CA THR A 813 4.09 -7.42 -13.18
C THR A 813 3.44 -6.52 -14.22
N ALA A 814 4.24 -5.85 -15.04
CA ALA A 814 3.76 -5.02 -16.15
C ALA A 814 4.70 -5.13 -17.35
N SER A 815 4.13 -4.91 -18.54
CA SER A 815 4.85 -4.98 -19.81
C SER A 815 4.39 -3.86 -20.75
N LEU A 816 5.32 -3.33 -21.56
CA LEU A 816 5.09 -2.21 -22.46
C LEU A 816 5.87 -2.41 -23.78
N PHE A 817 5.23 -2.14 -24.91
CA PHE A 817 5.90 -2.12 -26.21
C PHE A 817 6.13 -0.70 -26.67
N ASP A 818 7.35 -0.39 -27.07
CA ASP A 818 7.70 0.91 -27.62
C ASP A 818 7.66 0.89 -29.14
N GLU A 819 6.67 1.54 -29.75
CA GLU A 819 6.51 1.53 -31.21
C GLU A 819 7.66 2.24 -31.95
N GLU A 820 8.33 3.21 -31.31
CA GLU A 820 9.43 3.97 -31.93
C GLU A 820 10.70 3.12 -32.10
N THR A 821 11.10 2.39 -31.06
CA THR A 821 12.31 1.55 -31.07
C THR A 821 12.02 0.09 -31.39
N GLN A 822 10.75 -0.32 -31.35
CA GLN A 822 10.31 -1.71 -31.38
C GLN A 822 10.85 -2.56 -30.22
N HIS A 823 11.31 -1.92 -29.12
CA HIS A 823 11.78 -2.61 -27.92
C HIS A 823 10.63 -2.97 -26.98
N ILE A 824 10.86 -3.97 -26.14
CA ILE A 824 9.91 -4.45 -25.15
C ILE A 824 10.43 -4.09 -23.76
N PHE A 825 9.61 -3.44 -22.94
CA PHE A 825 9.90 -3.14 -21.55
C PHE A 825 9.12 -4.08 -20.64
N ILE A 826 9.81 -4.69 -19.68
CA ILE A 826 9.20 -5.55 -18.67
C ILE A 826 9.57 -5.07 -17.28
N SER A 827 8.73 -5.39 -16.31
CA SER A 827 8.96 -5.06 -14.91
C SER A 827 8.64 -6.23 -13.98
N THR A 828 9.27 -6.24 -12.82
CA THR A 828 9.18 -7.33 -11.84
C THR A 828 8.59 -6.84 -10.52
N ARG A 829 8.16 -7.78 -9.68
CA ARG A 829 7.61 -7.47 -8.35
C ARG A 829 8.61 -6.81 -7.41
N LYS A 830 9.91 -7.01 -7.64
CA LYS A 830 11.01 -6.38 -6.90
C LYS A 830 11.40 -4.99 -7.43
N GLY A 831 10.63 -4.46 -8.39
CA GLY A 831 10.83 -3.13 -8.95
C GLY A 831 12.01 -3.02 -9.92
N GLU A 832 12.45 -4.14 -10.50
CA GLU A 832 13.40 -4.10 -11.63
C GLU A 832 12.64 -3.86 -12.94
N VAL A 833 13.22 -3.02 -13.80
CA VAL A 833 12.73 -2.75 -15.16
C VAL A 833 13.82 -3.12 -16.16
N MET A 834 13.45 -3.88 -17.19
CA MET A 834 14.35 -4.28 -18.27
C MET A 834 13.83 -3.84 -19.62
N GLU A 835 14.76 -3.36 -20.46
CA GLU A 835 14.56 -3.07 -21.87
C GLU A 835 15.13 -4.22 -22.69
N LEU A 836 14.27 -4.92 -23.42
CA LEU A 836 14.60 -6.05 -24.27
C LEU A 836 14.66 -5.60 -25.74
N SER A 837 15.49 -6.28 -26.53
CA SER A 837 15.47 -6.16 -27.99
C SER A 837 14.11 -6.54 -28.57
N ASN A 838 13.88 -6.16 -29.83
CA ASN A 838 12.63 -6.45 -30.53
C ASN A 838 12.30 -7.94 -30.61
N ASP A 839 13.30 -8.81 -30.68
CA ASP A 839 13.18 -10.27 -30.66
C ASP A 839 13.16 -10.87 -29.23
N ALA A 840 13.32 -10.02 -28.21
CA ALA A 840 13.46 -10.36 -26.81
C ALA A 840 14.64 -11.30 -26.47
N GLU A 841 15.56 -11.52 -27.40
CA GLU A 841 16.74 -12.38 -27.21
C GLU A 841 17.79 -11.75 -26.30
N SER A 842 17.87 -10.41 -26.27
CA SER A 842 18.89 -9.69 -25.52
C SER A 842 18.32 -8.61 -24.61
N VAL A 843 18.88 -8.48 -23.40
CA VAL A 843 18.62 -7.36 -22.50
C VAL A 843 19.54 -6.21 -22.88
N ILE A 844 18.96 -5.11 -23.36
CA ILE A 844 19.70 -3.92 -23.78
C ILE A 844 20.14 -3.13 -22.54
N THR A 845 19.19 -2.80 -21.67
CA THR A 845 19.46 -2.10 -20.41
C THR A 845 18.54 -2.61 -19.30
N SER A 846 18.95 -2.45 -18.05
CA SER A 846 18.14 -2.76 -16.87
C SER A 846 18.43 -1.76 -15.77
N PHE A 847 17.40 -1.38 -15.01
CA PHE A 847 17.55 -0.50 -13.86
C PHE A 847 16.52 -0.85 -12.78
N SER A 848 16.81 -0.51 -11.53
CA SER A 848 15.89 -0.74 -10.41
C SER A 848 15.22 0.57 -9.99
N VAL A 849 13.91 0.47 -9.75
CA VAL A 849 13.03 1.56 -9.32
C VAL A 849 12.90 1.60 -7.78
N GLY A 850 13.65 0.75 -7.07
CA GLY A 850 13.49 0.47 -5.63
C GLY A 850 12.67 -0.79 -5.39
N ASN A 851 12.51 -1.22 -4.13
CA ASN A 851 11.78 -2.44 -3.78
C ASN A 851 10.24 -2.21 -3.79
N HIS A 852 9.72 -1.72 -4.91
CA HIS A 852 8.31 -1.38 -5.09
C HIS A 852 7.69 -2.21 -6.21
N HIS A 853 6.48 -2.73 -6.00
CA HIS A 853 5.72 -3.41 -7.05
C HIS A 853 5.28 -2.40 -8.11
N ILE A 854 5.76 -2.58 -9.35
CA ILE A 854 5.43 -1.74 -10.49
C ILE A 854 4.12 -2.22 -11.10
N TRP A 855 3.12 -1.33 -11.14
CA TRP A 855 1.80 -1.65 -11.65
C TRP A 855 1.56 -1.11 -13.07
N SER A 856 2.14 0.05 -13.40
CA SER A 856 1.89 0.70 -14.68
C SER A 856 3.16 1.33 -15.26
N MET A 857 3.28 1.27 -16.59
CA MET A 857 4.40 1.86 -17.33
C MET A 857 3.90 2.57 -18.59
N SER A 858 4.53 3.68 -18.95
CA SER A 858 4.25 4.40 -20.19
C SER A 858 5.50 5.11 -20.69
N LYS A 859 5.76 5.13 -21.99
CA LYS A 859 7.00 5.66 -22.57
C LYS A 859 6.71 6.62 -23.72
N LYS A 860 7.55 7.65 -23.86
CA LYS A 860 7.60 8.50 -25.05
C LYS A 860 9.02 9.03 -25.27
N GLY A 861 9.57 8.88 -26.47
CA GLY A 861 10.94 9.29 -26.77
C GLY A 861 11.95 8.62 -25.82
N ASN A 862 12.81 9.39 -25.17
CA ASN A 862 13.77 8.88 -24.20
C ASN A 862 13.26 8.83 -22.74
N LYS A 863 11.95 9.02 -22.51
CA LYS A 863 11.37 9.09 -21.17
C LYS A 863 10.45 7.91 -20.89
N LEU A 864 10.63 7.27 -19.75
CA LEU A 864 9.83 6.15 -19.27
C LEU A 864 9.21 6.52 -17.91
N TRP A 865 7.90 6.40 -17.83
CA TRP A 865 7.11 6.63 -16.64
C TRP A 865 6.73 5.33 -15.98
N VAL A 866 6.79 5.31 -14.65
CA VAL A 866 6.53 4.14 -13.83
C VAL A 866 5.60 4.53 -12.70
N GLY A 867 4.54 3.75 -12.50
CA GLY A 867 3.58 3.89 -11.40
C GLY A 867 3.59 2.65 -10.52
N THR A 868 3.68 2.85 -9.22
CA THR A 868 3.81 1.77 -8.23
C THR A 868 2.50 1.46 -7.50
N GLU A 869 2.48 0.32 -6.82
CA GLU A 869 1.38 -0.07 -5.92
C GLU A 869 1.20 0.88 -4.72
N THR A 870 2.29 1.50 -4.26
CA THR A 870 2.26 2.42 -3.12
C THR A 870 1.82 3.83 -3.49
N GLY A 871 1.55 4.11 -4.78
CA GLY A 871 1.14 5.44 -5.26
C GLY A 871 2.29 6.34 -5.71
N GLU A 872 3.53 5.85 -5.71
CA GLU A 872 4.65 6.61 -6.24
C GLU A 872 4.63 6.64 -7.78
N ILE A 873 4.88 7.81 -8.35
CA ILE A 873 5.09 8.03 -9.78
C ILE A 873 6.53 8.46 -10.00
N MET A 874 7.20 7.82 -10.96
CA MET A 874 8.57 8.15 -11.35
C MET A 874 8.72 8.38 -12.85
N CYS A 875 9.58 9.33 -13.23
CA CYS A 875 10.05 9.49 -14.61
C CYS A 875 11.54 9.18 -14.70
N TRP A 876 11.89 8.28 -15.61
CA TRP A 876 13.24 7.89 -15.94
C TRP A 876 13.58 8.40 -17.33
N VAL A 877 14.73 9.05 -17.46
CA VAL A 877 15.25 9.56 -18.74
C VAL A 877 16.45 8.74 -19.15
N LYS A 878 16.42 8.24 -20.39
CA LYS A 878 17.50 7.48 -21.00
C LYS A 878 18.56 8.43 -21.59
N ASN A 879 19.80 8.24 -21.14
CA ASN A 879 20.99 8.94 -21.62
C ASN A 879 22.05 7.89 -21.99
N GLY A 880 22.19 7.60 -23.28
CA GLY A 880 22.99 6.46 -23.75
C GLY A 880 22.40 5.14 -23.23
N ASP A 881 23.23 4.34 -22.55
CA ASP A 881 22.83 3.05 -21.97
C ASP A 881 22.40 3.15 -20.50
N SER A 882 22.24 4.38 -19.97
CA SER A 882 21.88 4.60 -18.57
C SER A 882 20.51 5.26 -18.44
N TRP A 883 19.73 4.76 -17.47
CA TRP A 883 18.48 5.36 -17.05
C TRP A 883 18.70 6.13 -15.75
N THR A 884 18.23 7.38 -15.73
CA THR A 884 18.31 8.26 -14.56
C THR A 884 16.93 8.75 -14.17
N ASN A 885 16.57 8.61 -12.90
CA ASN A 885 15.33 9.18 -12.38
C ASN A 885 15.44 10.72 -12.33
N THR A 886 14.53 11.42 -13.02
CA THR A 886 14.46 12.89 -13.04
C THR A 886 13.24 13.45 -12.32
N PHE A 887 12.29 12.60 -11.93
CA PHE A 887 11.04 12.98 -11.29
C PHE A 887 10.54 11.88 -10.38
N LYS A 888 10.18 12.22 -9.14
CA LYS A 888 9.52 11.33 -8.19
C LYS A 888 8.47 12.10 -7.40
N THR A 889 7.28 11.54 -7.25
CA THR A 889 6.19 12.05 -6.39
C THR A 889 5.43 10.89 -5.76
N ASP A 890 4.83 11.11 -4.59
CA ASP A 890 4.02 10.16 -3.81
C ASP A 890 2.60 10.69 -3.54
N ASN A 891 2.11 11.60 -4.40
CA ASN A 891 0.82 12.26 -4.19
C ASN A 891 -0.41 11.32 -4.33
N HIS A 892 -0.30 10.19 -5.03
CA HIS A 892 -1.38 9.20 -4.98
C HIS A 892 -1.34 8.44 -3.66
N LYS A 893 -2.49 8.33 -2.98
CA LYS A 893 -2.59 7.65 -1.68
C LYS A 893 -2.76 6.13 -1.81
N ALA A 894 -2.84 5.64 -3.04
CA ALA A 894 -3.03 4.24 -3.39
C ALA A 894 -2.38 3.97 -4.76
N ARG A 895 -2.39 2.70 -5.17
CA ARG A 895 -1.85 2.22 -6.45
C ARG A 895 -2.20 3.11 -7.65
N VAL A 896 -1.18 3.43 -8.44
CA VAL A 896 -1.32 4.09 -9.75
C VAL A 896 -1.72 3.04 -10.79
N ASN A 897 -2.98 3.06 -11.21
CA ASN A 897 -3.52 2.06 -12.14
C ASN A 897 -3.05 2.26 -13.57
N HIS A 898 -2.96 3.53 -14.00
CA HIS A 898 -2.65 3.85 -15.38
C HIS A 898 -1.90 5.17 -15.48
N ILE A 899 -0.97 5.22 -16.43
CA ILE A 899 -0.21 6.41 -16.79
C ILE A 899 -0.36 6.61 -18.29
N ALA A 900 -0.78 7.80 -18.69
CA ALA A 900 -0.87 8.20 -20.09
C ALA A 900 0.06 9.38 -20.35
N VAL A 901 0.88 9.31 -21.40
CA VAL A 901 1.69 10.44 -21.87
C VAL A 901 0.92 11.20 -22.94
N HIS A 902 0.99 12.53 -22.91
CA HIS A 902 0.27 13.37 -23.86
C HIS A 902 0.77 13.14 -25.30
N PRO A 903 -0.13 13.06 -26.31
CA PRO A 903 0.23 12.67 -27.68
C PRO A 903 1.21 13.63 -28.38
N THR A 904 1.08 14.95 -28.17
CA THR A 904 1.97 15.96 -28.79
C THR A 904 2.96 16.64 -27.84
N GLN A 905 2.67 16.75 -26.54
CA GLN A 905 3.50 17.49 -25.56
C GLN A 905 4.27 16.54 -24.62
N ASP A 906 5.57 16.40 -24.81
CA ASP A 906 6.41 15.40 -24.09
C ASP A 906 6.68 15.72 -22.62
N ASN A 907 6.23 16.87 -22.14
CA ASN A 907 6.32 17.29 -20.74
C ASN A 907 5.04 16.99 -19.95
N LEU A 908 3.92 16.65 -20.61
CA LEU A 908 2.65 16.39 -19.93
C LEU A 908 2.39 14.89 -19.79
N VAL A 909 2.07 14.47 -18.56
CA VAL A 909 1.65 13.10 -18.25
C VAL A 909 0.43 13.13 -17.33
N ALA A 910 -0.53 12.24 -17.58
CA ALA A 910 -1.69 12.07 -16.74
C ALA A 910 -1.65 10.73 -16.01
N THR A 911 -2.08 10.71 -14.76
CA THR A 911 -2.08 9.52 -13.90
C THR A 911 -3.45 9.34 -13.25
N ALA A 912 -3.88 8.09 -13.16
CA ALA A 912 -5.11 7.70 -12.48
C ALA A 912 -4.81 6.63 -11.43
N GLY A 913 -5.33 6.84 -10.22
CA GLY A 913 -5.08 5.96 -9.08
C GLY A 913 -6.34 5.32 -8.52
N PHE A 914 -6.12 4.26 -7.73
CA PHE A 914 -7.16 3.61 -6.91
C PHE A 914 -7.74 4.53 -5.83
N ASP A 915 -7.07 5.65 -5.56
CA ASP A 915 -7.51 6.70 -4.66
C ASP A 915 -8.65 7.55 -5.25
N GLY A 916 -9.05 7.32 -6.50
CA GLY A 916 -10.13 8.07 -7.18
C GLY A 916 -9.67 9.41 -7.76
N TYR A 917 -8.37 9.67 -7.78
CA TYR A 917 -7.81 10.92 -8.27
C TYR A 917 -7.27 10.78 -9.70
N ILE A 918 -7.51 11.81 -10.51
CA ILE A 918 -6.87 12.03 -11.81
C ILE A 918 -5.93 13.21 -11.64
N ARG A 919 -4.66 13.02 -11.98
CA ARG A 919 -3.64 14.06 -11.88
C ARG A 919 -2.98 14.28 -13.24
N LEU A 920 -2.78 15.54 -13.60
CA LEU A 920 -1.97 15.93 -14.75
C LEU A 920 -0.70 16.62 -14.26
N TRP A 921 0.45 16.17 -14.75
CA TRP A 921 1.76 16.62 -14.34
C TRP A 921 2.49 17.28 -15.49
N ASP A 922 3.27 18.31 -15.19
CA ASP A 922 4.27 18.85 -16.10
C ASP A 922 5.67 18.59 -15.55
N ILE A 923 6.47 17.85 -16.31
CA ILE A 923 7.86 17.49 -15.93
C ILE A 923 8.71 18.73 -15.68
N ASN A 924 8.45 19.83 -16.39
CA ASN A 924 9.23 21.05 -16.24
C ASN A 924 8.93 21.76 -14.91
N GLN A 925 7.79 21.45 -14.27
CA GLN A 925 7.37 22.00 -12.98
C GLN A 925 6.92 20.86 -12.03
N PRO A 926 7.86 20.00 -11.61
CA PRO A 926 7.53 18.74 -10.93
C PRO A 926 6.90 18.93 -9.54
N GLN A 927 6.98 20.13 -8.98
CA GLN A 927 6.44 20.47 -7.66
C GLN A 927 4.97 20.89 -7.70
N LYS A 928 4.36 21.02 -8.89
CA LYS A 928 2.99 21.51 -9.06
C LYS A 928 2.18 20.60 -9.97
N GLU A 929 0.97 20.27 -9.53
CA GLU A 929 -0.02 19.57 -10.33
C GLU A 929 -0.69 20.56 -11.29
N LYS A 930 -0.80 20.21 -12.57
CA LYS A 930 -1.45 21.05 -13.57
C LYS A 930 -2.98 20.94 -13.49
N LEU A 931 -3.49 19.75 -13.17
CA LEU A 931 -4.91 19.48 -13.02
C LEU A 931 -5.12 18.34 -12.01
N LEU A 932 -6.14 18.49 -11.17
CA LEU A 932 -6.54 17.54 -10.14
C LEU A 932 -8.06 17.37 -10.23
N ILE A 933 -8.51 16.14 -10.44
CA ILE A 933 -9.93 15.79 -10.46
C ILE A 933 -10.15 14.65 -9.47
N THR A 934 -11.30 14.68 -8.81
CA THR A 934 -11.71 13.70 -7.79
C THR A 934 -12.98 12.99 -8.20
N GLU A 935 -12.96 11.66 -8.08
CA GLU A 935 -14.10 10.76 -8.30
C GLU A 935 -14.27 9.86 -7.08
N ASP A 936 -15.51 9.52 -6.74
CA ASP A 936 -15.83 8.67 -5.58
C ASP A 936 -15.66 7.16 -5.88
N VAL A 937 -15.10 6.83 -7.04
CA VAL A 937 -14.95 5.46 -7.55
C VAL A 937 -13.53 5.25 -8.05
N TRP A 938 -13.03 4.03 -7.91
CA TRP A 938 -11.69 3.67 -8.36
C TRP A 938 -11.59 3.76 -9.88
N LEU A 939 -10.60 4.52 -10.32
CA LEU A 939 -10.30 4.72 -11.74
C LEU A 939 -9.37 3.63 -12.22
N THR A 940 -9.78 2.91 -13.25
CA THR A 940 -9.13 1.68 -13.69
C THR A 940 -8.35 1.86 -14.98
N ALA A 941 -8.70 2.84 -15.81
CA ALA A 941 -7.99 3.19 -17.03
C ALA A 941 -8.04 4.70 -17.32
N LEU A 942 -7.06 5.20 -18.07
CA LEU A 942 -6.91 6.61 -18.44
C LEU A 942 -6.23 6.75 -19.80
N THR A 943 -6.74 7.62 -20.68
CA THR A 943 -6.02 8.01 -21.90
C THR A 943 -6.26 9.47 -22.28
N PHE A 944 -5.42 10.02 -23.15
CA PHE A 944 -5.70 11.30 -23.82
C PHE A 944 -6.58 11.07 -25.05
N SER A 945 -7.35 12.06 -25.46
CA SER A 945 -7.94 12.10 -26.80
C SER A 945 -6.85 12.22 -27.87
N ASN A 946 -7.15 11.83 -29.11
CA ASN A 946 -6.17 11.85 -30.21
C ASN A 946 -5.59 13.24 -30.49
N ASP A 947 -6.37 14.30 -30.25
CA ASP A 947 -5.95 15.70 -30.36
C ASP A 947 -5.18 16.21 -29.12
N GLY A 948 -5.15 15.45 -28.04
CA GLY A 948 -4.56 15.83 -26.75
C GLY A 948 -5.33 16.89 -25.98
N GLN A 949 -6.54 17.29 -26.40
CA GLN A 949 -7.31 18.35 -25.75
C GLN A 949 -8.17 17.85 -24.58
N SER A 950 -8.32 16.53 -24.42
CA SER A 950 -9.13 15.93 -23.36
C SER A 950 -8.48 14.70 -22.76
N LEU A 951 -8.84 14.37 -21.52
CA LEU A 951 -8.60 13.07 -20.90
C LEU A 951 -9.88 12.25 -20.92
N ILE A 952 -9.74 10.95 -21.12
CA ILE A 952 -10.83 9.99 -21.05
C ILE A 952 -10.50 9.00 -19.95
N THR A 953 -11.43 8.80 -19.03
CA THR A 953 -11.26 7.89 -17.89
C THR A 953 -12.31 6.82 -17.88
N GLY A 954 -11.92 5.65 -17.38
CA GLY A 954 -12.79 4.52 -17.16
C GLY A 954 -12.69 4.06 -15.71
N ASP A 955 -13.83 3.67 -15.13
CA ASP A 955 -13.90 3.22 -13.74
C ASP A 955 -14.32 1.76 -13.58
N LYS A 956 -14.30 1.28 -12.32
CA LYS A 956 -14.73 -0.07 -11.94
C LYS A 956 -16.20 -0.37 -12.28
N LEU A 957 -17.06 0.65 -12.37
CA LEU A 957 -18.48 0.50 -12.66
C LEU A 957 -18.79 0.52 -14.17
N GLY A 958 -17.77 0.73 -15.01
CA GLY A 958 -17.93 0.76 -16.46
C GLY A 958 -18.34 2.12 -17.02
N ARG A 959 -18.28 3.18 -16.20
CA ARG A 959 -18.55 4.55 -16.66
C ARG A 959 -17.32 5.09 -17.36
N ILE A 960 -17.56 5.73 -18.50
CA ILE A 960 -16.53 6.37 -19.31
C ILE A 960 -16.82 7.87 -19.31
N LYS A 961 -15.87 8.66 -18.83
CA LYS A 961 -16.00 10.11 -18.69
C LYS A 961 -14.94 10.83 -19.52
N LYS A 962 -15.28 12.01 -20.05
CA LYS A 962 -14.37 12.88 -20.81
C LYS A 962 -14.16 14.20 -20.09
N TRP A 963 -12.90 14.55 -19.91
CA TRP A 963 -12.43 15.73 -19.20
C TRP A 963 -11.73 16.65 -20.20
N SER A 964 -12.23 17.87 -20.40
CA SER A 964 -11.50 18.83 -21.22
C SER A 964 -10.27 19.33 -20.46
N LEU A 965 -9.14 19.50 -21.14
CA LEU A 965 -7.90 20.06 -20.57
C LEU A 965 -7.79 21.56 -20.77
N THR A 966 -8.59 22.12 -21.69
CA THR A 966 -8.73 23.55 -21.98
C THR A 966 -9.84 24.12 -21.12
N ILE A 967 -9.54 25.18 -20.36
CA ILE A 967 -10.51 25.84 -19.49
C ILE A 967 -11.57 26.55 -20.31
N GLU A 968 -11.18 27.10 -21.46
CA GLU A 968 -12.05 27.82 -22.38
C GLU A 968 -13.20 26.94 -22.87
N ASP A 969 -12.91 25.69 -23.22
CA ASP A 969 -13.93 24.73 -23.69
C ASP A 969 -14.85 24.27 -22.55
N GLN A 970 -14.34 24.17 -21.32
CA GLN A 970 -15.19 23.88 -20.16
C GLN A 970 -16.15 25.03 -19.88
N LEU A 971 -15.65 26.26 -19.84
CA LEU A 971 -16.45 27.47 -19.62
C LEU A 971 -17.48 27.69 -20.74
N ALA A 972 -17.12 27.44 -22.01
CA ALA A 972 -17.99 27.63 -23.17
C ALA A 972 -19.16 26.62 -23.24
N LYS A 973 -18.98 25.39 -22.74
CA LYS A 973 -20.09 24.42 -22.65
C LYS A 973 -21.12 24.80 -21.59
N LEU A 974 -20.68 25.42 -20.51
CA LEU A 974 -21.49 25.71 -19.32
C LEU A 974 -22.13 27.10 -19.35
N SER A 975 -21.74 27.99 -20.26
CA SER A 975 -22.31 29.33 -20.44
C SER A 975 -23.69 29.36 -21.12
N GLN A 976 -24.38 28.22 -21.24
CA GLN A 976 -25.73 28.14 -21.80
C GLN A 976 -26.85 28.22 -20.72
N VAL A 977 -26.49 28.32 -19.43
CA VAL A 977 -27.44 28.33 -18.31
C VAL A 977 -27.56 29.74 -17.72
N ASN A 978 -28.79 30.24 -17.59
CA ASN A 978 -29.11 31.62 -17.19
C ASN A 978 -28.77 31.89 -15.71
N HIS A 979 -27.61 32.49 -15.46
CA HIS A 979 -27.28 33.53 -14.46
C HIS A 979 -25.75 33.55 -14.33
N ASP A 980 -25.05 34.39 -15.10
CA ASP A 980 -23.59 34.28 -15.26
C ASP A 980 -22.76 34.98 -14.18
N ILE A 981 -23.39 35.68 -13.24
CA ILE A 981 -22.72 36.65 -12.35
C ILE A 981 -23.28 36.60 -10.93
N LEU A 982 -22.41 36.47 -9.92
CA LEU A 982 -22.71 36.71 -8.50
C LEU A 982 -23.30 38.10 -8.28
N SER A 983 -24.37 38.21 -7.49
CA SER A 983 -24.93 39.50 -7.10
C SER A 983 -23.94 40.25 -6.19
N THR A 984 -24.08 41.58 -6.08
CA THR A 984 -23.25 42.38 -5.16
C THR A 984 -23.44 41.94 -3.70
N GLU A 985 -24.65 41.50 -3.33
CA GLU A 985 -24.96 41.03 -1.99
C GLU A 985 -24.28 39.68 -1.69
N ASP A 986 -24.24 38.77 -2.68
CA ASP A 986 -23.53 37.49 -2.56
C ASP A 986 -22.00 37.68 -2.56
N TRP A 987 -21.49 38.66 -3.32
CA TRP A 987 -20.06 38.99 -3.32
C TRP A 987 -19.57 39.41 -1.94
N ASP A 988 -20.26 40.37 -1.32
CA ASP A 988 -19.91 40.85 0.01
C ASP A 988 -19.97 39.71 1.05
N LYS A 989 -20.96 38.82 0.91
CA LYS A 989 -21.17 37.69 1.82
C LYS A 989 -20.12 36.58 1.73
N TYR A 990 -19.68 36.22 0.52
CA TYR A 990 -18.86 35.01 0.30
C TYR A 990 -17.42 35.26 -0.16
N VAL A 991 -17.05 36.50 -0.52
CA VAL A 991 -15.67 36.84 -0.94
C VAL A 991 -14.92 37.55 0.18
N SER A 992 -15.35 38.74 0.60
CA SER A 992 -14.90 39.51 1.78
C SER A 992 -15.37 40.97 1.66
N ASP A 993 -15.80 41.59 2.77
CA ASP A 993 -16.13 43.02 2.87
C ASP A 993 -14.94 43.95 2.53
N GLU A 994 -13.70 43.45 2.59
CA GLU A 994 -12.48 44.24 2.33
C GLU A 994 -12.10 44.30 0.83
N ILE A 995 -12.80 43.55 -0.03
CA ILE A 995 -12.49 43.41 -1.46
C ILE A 995 -13.61 44.04 -2.28
N GLU A 996 -13.34 45.23 -2.85
CA GLU A 996 -14.27 45.89 -3.74
C GLU A 996 -14.66 44.98 -4.92
N TYR A 997 -15.96 44.98 -5.25
CA TYR A 997 -16.54 44.24 -6.37
C TYR A 997 -15.79 44.53 -7.68
N ASP A 998 -15.07 43.54 -8.23
CA ASP A 998 -14.16 43.73 -9.38
C ASP A 998 -14.71 43.11 -10.68
N SER A 999 -14.83 43.96 -11.71
CA SER A 999 -15.19 43.59 -13.08
C SER A 999 -14.34 42.50 -13.73
N THR A 1000 -13.08 42.31 -13.29
CA THR A 1000 -12.16 41.34 -13.89
C THR A 1000 -12.53 39.88 -13.62
N PHE A 1001 -13.50 39.60 -12.76
CA PHE A 1001 -13.96 38.26 -12.43
C PHE A 1001 -15.22 37.83 -13.22
N TYR A 1002 -15.86 38.73 -14.00
CA TYR A 1002 -17.11 38.42 -14.72
C TYR A 1002 -16.93 37.96 -16.15
N HIS A 1003 -15.98 38.56 -16.87
CA HIS A 1003 -15.82 38.36 -18.30
C HIS A 1003 -14.43 37.87 -18.61
N PHE A 1004 -14.36 36.76 -19.33
CA PHE A 1004 -13.12 36.30 -19.95
C PHE A 1004 -12.60 37.40 -20.90
N LYS A 1005 -11.38 37.87 -20.69
CA LYS A 1005 -10.79 38.99 -21.47
C LYS A 1005 -10.27 38.57 -22.84
#